data_AF-V9KBR5-F1
#
_entry.id   AF-V9KBR5-F1
#
_cell.length_a   1.000
_cell.length_b   1.000
_cell.length_c   1.000
_cell.angle_alpha   90.00
_cell.angle_beta   90.00
_cell.angle_gamma   90.00
#
_symmetry.space_group_name_H-M   'P 1'
#
loop_
_entity.id
_entity.type
_entity.pdbx_description
1 polymer ?
#
loop_
_entity_poly.entity_id
_entity_poly.type
_entity_poly.pdbx_seq_one_letter_code
_entity_poly.pdbx_strand_id
1 'polypeptide(L)'
;LLAVSSSLQTQVLYQAVNYQIQPSESCEPTNSTGYTQQTDAKASSSQSTDLLQRTTAKTMEVLSNTSMTTKAVLHAVSDAQWWKKSLSYLRPLHDQRRDVTLTGMAGVNGDLENQGCHPFYEILTDDPFIDKNEVSYTDYQHSALENFAEVLLKAGKLAETKSEGESLFPATEVLLQLASDALPKDMTLALGYLLALPQVADANKCFEKQPHSALSLQLAGYYYALQIYVHLSPCFKDKCHPLYRADPKEVIKMVTKYVTENADTNWSEELQVLIYHLNCYNERLTDFTQAQTLQGLGKGVDVQRFSADGQYKRETILGLAETLEENVYKISLSLAQRYSIPLWELYMTHLEFLFTDSGLSTAEIEGRVQALELFATLKTNPEAFLEHMTKYVYPSIDGVDHVRLLYYFTLLENCGCTEYVKHLIKPEIHIRLLKKLKVVATDLNYKKLTDGDADPLEPLQPVLTSQNILSISKLAPKIPGKDGIMLSSSSIYATWLSKLFWNGDPQLIKKQPQIKTEWLNAYDTCAKYFDRLYPTDIVGFIDGITFSANAVSKLTVEVRFEITKRTIKAIKQIGEKQLKRGPEGSIPLALNSQISYKEALDHLQQSLAHLETLNHSFVVSLKASDQDQFSNYYRLYDLSRSERSKLHELAVTMVLDGQALNIMQQMLAVAVESQSVSSKAVVQDAVQRVINTLSDGSTDIPSEKDPLQILESIVTSVHSDVEDGGRLVSSDDLLSWLRPFCGDADLPVKPRIYVLQILEQAFHLGDEDSKLLVLFRTQAVLKACWPDRQVNISAVENEEKRYRLFLELLDSSNQGTEFQHLVLLLQAWPPMKYKDMSSEEGNAWIKLTTAMLTKCSTEQKGAMGSEVLAICRSLYKTKHRLPLQCMKQIWTMLLDKSLLLPALKLGIESDDCELQTLAMEQIRSVIQIDDSSCDSELLSLLLNKKLVVDCLSTAFYPHLMKQLLAGEEEGICTVQEIAEQLNKAGCTVEGGSLLMSYKGTHPSLSTFSAALNVTKKWL
;
A
#
# COMPACT_ATOMS: atom_id res chain seq x y z
N LEU A 1 -10.40 -85.64 -19.26
CA LEU A 1 -11.47 -84.84 -18.63
C LEU A 1 -10.91 -83.63 -17.89
N LEU A 2 -10.05 -83.78 -16.88
CA LEU A 2 -9.42 -82.65 -16.18
C LEU A 2 -8.65 -81.69 -17.11
N ALA A 3 -7.86 -82.21 -18.06
CA ALA A 3 -7.19 -81.37 -19.06
C ALA A 3 -8.15 -80.61 -20.00
N VAL A 4 -9.31 -81.19 -20.31
CA VAL A 4 -10.35 -80.56 -21.15
C VAL A 4 -11.12 -79.52 -20.34
N SER A 5 -11.44 -79.82 -19.07
CA SER A 5 -12.04 -78.89 -18.12
C SER A 5 -11.14 -77.69 -17.86
N SER A 6 -9.84 -77.94 -17.63
CA SER A 6 -8.83 -76.89 -17.50
C SER A 6 -8.73 -76.05 -18.76
N SER A 7 -8.70 -76.66 -19.96
CA SER A 7 -8.66 -75.91 -21.23
C SER A 7 -9.92 -75.08 -21.47
N LEU A 8 -11.10 -75.58 -21.08
CA LEU A 8 -12.37 -74.85 -21.19
C LEU A 8 -12.45 -73.70 -20.20
N GLN A 9 -12.08 -73.94 -18.93
CA GLN A 9 -12.04 -72.93 -17.88
C GLN A 9 -11.02 -71.83 -18.21
N THR A 10 -9.87 -72.20 -18.75
CA THR A 10 -8.87 -71.28 -19.28
C THR A 10 -9.45 -70.40 -20.39
N GLN A 11 -10.20 -70.97 -21.33
CA GLN A 11 -10.86 -70.21 -22.40
C GLN A 11 -11.93 -69.23 -21.87
N VAL A 12 -12.75 -69.65 -20.90
CA VAL A 12 -13.76 -68.81 -20.26
C VAL A 12 -13.13 -67.64 -19.53
N LEU A 13 -12.07 -67.89 -18.75
CA LEU A 13 -11.36 -66.85 -18.01
C LEU A 13 -10.66 -65.85 -18.95
N TYR A 14 -10.08 -66.30 -20.07
CA TYR A 14 -9.48 -65.38 -21.05
C TYR A 14 -10.53 -64.53 -21.78
N GLN A 15 -11.70 -65.09 -22.07
CA GLN A 15 -12.82 -64.32 -22.60
C GLN A 15 -13.28 -63.27 -21.58
N ALA A 16 -13.33 -63.62 -20.29
CA ALA A 16 -13.64 -62.68 -19.22
C ALA A 16 -12.59 -61.56 -19.08
N VAL A 17 -11.28 -61.87 -19.16
CA VAL A 17 -10.20 -60.86 -19.15
C VAL A 17 -10.32 -59.92 -20.35
N ASN A 18 -10.50 -60.43 -21.56
CA ASN A 18 -10.64 -59.59 -22.75
C ASN A 18 -11.92 -58.74 -22.72
N TYR A 19 -13.03 -59.29 -22.21
CA TYR A 19 -14.29 -58.56 -22.03
C TYR A 19 -14.15 -57.41 -21.03
N GLN A 20 -13.42 -57.62 -19.92
CA GLN A 20 -13.15 -56.58 -18.93
C GLN A 20 -12.14 -55.52 -19.43
N ILE A 21 -11.23 -55.86 -20.37
CA ILE A 21 -10.28 -54.92 -20.99
C ILE A 21 -10.93 -54.04 -22.07
N GLN A 22 -11.91 -54.56 -22.83
CA GLN A 22 -12.69 -53.81 -23.84
C GLN A 22 -14.14 -54.31 -23.88
N PRO A 23 -15.07 -53.69 -23.13
CA PRO A 23 -16.49 -54.02 -23.24
C PRO A 23 -17.02 -53.48 -24.58
N SER A 24 -17.10 -54.34 -25.60
CA SER A 24 -17.68 -53.99 -26.90
C SER A 24 -19.20 -53.86 -26.81
N GLU A 25 -19.75 -52.72 -27.26
CA GLU A 25 -21.18 -52.45 -27.47
C GLU A 25 -21.84 -53.59 -28.29
N SER A 26 -22.42 -54.57 -27.59
CA SER A 26 -23.23 -55.62 -28.21
C SER A 26 -24.25 -56.16 -27.18
N CYS A 27 -25.20 -55.30 -26.82
CA CYS A 27 -26.53 -55.71 -26.40
C CYS A 27 -27.53 -54.71 -27.00
N GLU A 28 -28.33 -55.17 -27.95
CA GLU A 28 -29.47 -54.42 -28.47
C GLU A 28 -30.46 -54.09 -27.34
N PRO A 29 -31.04 -52.87 -27.31
CA PRO A 29 -32.01 -52.47 -26.29
C PRO A 29 -33.44 -52.84 -26.72
N THR A 30 -34.21 -53.42 -25.80
CA THR A 30 -35.67 -53.49 -25.96
C THR A 30 -36.32 -52.39 -25.13
N ASN A 31 -36.67 -51.29 -25.81
CA ASN A 31 -37.69 -50.26 -25.54
C ASN A 31 -38.09 -49.90 -24.08
N SER A 32 -37.92 -48.62 -23.70
CA SER A 32 -39.05 -47.65 -23.70
C SER A 32 -38.66 -46.23 -23.26
N THR A 33 -39.00 -45.27 -24.14
CA THR A 33 -39.43 -43.87 -23.91
C THR A 33 -38.53 -42.84 -23.19
N GLY A 34 -38.13 -41.79 -23.94
CA GLY A 34 -38.32 -40.41 -23.47
C GLY A 34 -37.20 -39.38 -23.71
N TYR A 35 -37.27 -38.68 -24.85
CA TYR A 35 -36.89 -37.27 -25.09
C TYR A 35 -35.43 -36.77 -24.95
N THR A 36 -34.85 -36.40 -26.12
CA THR A 36 -34.07 -35.20 -26.50
C THR A 36 -33.01 -34.64 -25.52
N GLN A 37 -31.76 -34.40 -25.92
CA GLN A 37 -31.36 -33.38 -26.92
C GLN A 37 -29.91 -33.59 -27.41
N GLN A 38 -29.69 -33.37 -28.71
CA GLN A 38 -28.39 -33.26 -29.39
C GLN A 38 -27.64 -31.98 -29.00
N THR A 39 -26.32 -32.05 -28.90
CA THR A 39 -25.41 -31.00 -29.41
C THR A 39 -24.08 -31.60 -29.87
N ASP A 40 -23.82 -31.45 -31.17
CA ASP A 40 -22.53 -31.69 -31.84
C ASP A 40 -21.47 -30.65 -31.43
N ALA A 41 -20.21 -31.08 -31.32
CA ALA A 41 -19.06 -30.21 -31.59
C ALA A 41 -17.82 -31.01 -32.07
N LYS A 42 -17.33 -30.63 -33.24
CA LYS A 42 -16.19 -31.16 -34.02
C LYS A 42 -14.82 -30.79 -33.44
N ALA A 43 -13.81 -31.66 -33.64
CA ALA A 43 -12.42 -31.36 -34.09
C ALA A 43 -11.63 -32.68 -34.27
N SER A 44 -11.26 -33.12 -35.49
CA SER A 44 -9.93 -33.01 -36.15
C SER A 44 -8.73 -33.31 -35.21
N SER A 45 -7.76 -34.19 -35.45
CA SER A 45 -7.18 -34.75 -36.68
C SER A 45 -6.16 -35.86 -36.32
N SER A 46 -6.22 -37.04 -36.95
CA SER A 46 -5.07 -37.99 -37.01
C SER A 46 -5.25 -39.03 -38.12
N GLN A 47 -5.19 -38.57 -39.38
CA GLN A 47 -5.38 -39.43 -40.57
C GLN A 47 -4.27 -40.49 -40.81
N SER A 48 -3.26 -40.62 -39.95
CA SER A 48 -2.21 -41.65 -40.07
C SER A 48 -2.37 -42.85 -39.12
N THR A 49 -3.01 -42.67 -37.97
CA THR A 49 -3.36 -43.77 -37.04
C THR A 49 -4.59 -44.55 -37.50
N ASP A 50 -5.45 -43.90 -38.28
CA ASP A 50 -6.71 -44.45 -38.77
C ASP A 50 -6.51 -45.58 -39.79
N LEU A 51 -5.42 -45.56 -40.57
CA LEU A 51 -5.13 -46.64 -41.53
C LEU A 51 -4.66 -47.92 -40.83
N LEU A 52 -3.86 -47.82 -39.76
CA LEU A 52 -3.39 -48.95 -38.96
C LEU A 52 -4.51 -49.48 -38.06
N GLN A 53 -5.28 -48.62 -37.38
CA GLN A 53 -6.43 -49.06 -36.60
C GLN A 53 -7.54 -49.66 -37.47
N ARG A 54 -7.79 -49.12 -38.66
CA ARG A 54 -8.82 -49.66 -39.57
C ARG A 54 -8.36 -50.90 -40.33
N THR A 55 -7.05 -51.08 -40.62
CA THR A 55 -6.54 -52.37 -41.11
C THR A 55 -6.50 -53.40 -40.00
N THR A 56 -6.13 -53.04 -38.77
CA THR A 56 -6.15 -53.98 -37.62
C THR A 56 -7.58 -54.33 -37.22
N ALA A 57 -8.51 -53.38 -37.26
CA ALA A 57 -9.93 -53.60 -37.02
C ALA A 57 -10.61 -54.40 -38.14
N LYS A 58 -10.32 -54.14 -39.43
CA LYS A 58 -10.78 -55.01 -40.52
C LYS A 58 -10.16 -56.40 -40.48
N THR A 59 -8.90 -56.52 -40.07
CA THR A 59 -8.26 -57.83 -39.89
C THR A 59 -8.88 -58.57 -38.70
N MET A 60 -9.22 -57.86 -37.61
CA MET A 60 -9.94 -58.41 -36.44
C MET A 60 -11.41 -58.71 -36.71
N GLU A 61 -12.09 -57.93 -37.55
CA GLU A 61 -13.47 -58.17 -37.98
C GLU A 61 -13.53 -59.42 -38.89
N VAL A 62 -12.56 -59.56 -39.80
CA VAL A 62 -12.36 -60.78 -40.61
C VAL A 62 -12.00 -61.99 -39.74
N LEU A 63 -11.19 -61.80 -38.68
CA LEU A 63 -10.86 -62.84 -37.70
C LEU A 63 -12.02 -63.17 -36.74
N SER A 64 -12.94 -62.23 -36.48
CA SER A 64 -14.14 -62.46 -35.65
C SER A 64 -15.23 -63.24 -36.40
N ASN A 65 -15.31 -63.06 -37.72
CA ASN A 65 -16.24 -63.76 -38.60
C ASN A 65 -15.78 -65.18 -38.97
N THR A 66 -14.55 -65.56 -38.62
CA THR A 66 -14.09 -66.95 -38.72
C THR A 66 -14.04 -67.58 -37.33
N SER A 67 -14.93 -68.55 -37.09
CA SER A 67 -14.93 -69.41 -35.90
C SER A 67 -13.50 -69.75 -35.45
N MET A 68 -13.08 -69.16 -34.32
CA MET A 68 -11.73 -69.29 -33.77
C MET A 68 -11.45 -70.74 -33.39
N THR A 69 -10.57 -71.40 -34.14
CA THR A 69 -10.00 -72.69 -33.73
C THR A 69 -9.25 -72.54 -32.42
N THR A 70 -9.47 -73.47 -31.49
CA THR A 70 -8.91 -73.58 -30.13
C THR A 70 -7.40 -73.35 -30.05
N LYS A 71 -6.67 -73.51 -31.16
CA LYS A 71 -5.21 -73.37 -31.26
C LYS A 71 -4.72 -71.92 -31.29
N ALA A 72 -5.51 -70.97 -31.82
CA ALA A 72 -5.10 -69.57 -31.96
C ALA A 72 -5.18 -68.79 -30.63
N VAL A 73 -6.26 -69.00 -29.87
CA VAL A 73 -6.41 -68.45 -28.51
C VAL A 73 -5.29 -68.98 -27.61
N LEU A 74 -4.93 -70.26 -27.73
CA LEU A 74 -3.86 -70.87 -26.94
C LEU A 74 -2.45 -70.35 -27.28
N HIS A 75 -2.21 -69.80 -28.48
CA HIS A 75 -0.91 -69.25 -28.88
C HIS A 75 -0.73 -67.79 -28.43
N ALA A 76 -1.82 -67.02 -28.36
CA ALA A 76 -1.82 -65.67 -27.77
C ALA A 76 -1.58 -65.70 -26.25
N VAL A 77 -1.98 -66.78 -25.58
CA VAL A 77 -1.80 -67.02 -24.13
C VAL A 77 -0.34 -67.22 -23.72
N SER A 78 0.52 -67.68 -24.63
CA SER A 78 1.97 -67.79 -24.43
C SER A 78 2.74 -66.50 -24.77
N ASP A 79 2.07 -65.42 -25.19
CA ASP A 79 2.71 -64.17 -25.57
C ASP A 79 3.02 -63.30 -24.34
N ALA A 80 4.32 -63.10 -24.08
CA ALA A 80 4.81 -62.24 -23.00
C ALA A 80 4.33 -60.78 -23.15
N GLN A 81 4.06 -60.29 -24.37
CA GLN A 81 3.56 -58.94 -24.60
C GLN A 81 2.10 -58.78 -24.13
N TRP A 82 1.28 -59.82 -24.29
CA TRP A 82 -0.11 -59.82 -23.83
C TRP A 82 -0.20 -59.75 -22.30
N TRP A 83 0.64 -60.52 -21.60
CA TRP A 83 0.74 -60.45 -20.13
C TRP A 83 1.23 -59.09 -19.65
N LYS A 84 2.26 -58.53 -20.29
CA LYS A 84 2.80 -57.20 -19.96
C LYS A 84 1.74 -56.11 -20.15
N LYS A 85 0.91 -56.19 -21.19
CA LYS A 85 -0.20 -55.25 -21.44
C LYS A 85 -1.33 -55.44 -20.42
N SER A 86 -1.73 -56.67 -20.12
CA SER A 86 -2.80 -56.96 -19.15
C SER A 86 -2.43 -56.51 -17.73
N LEU A 87 -1.18 -56.72 -17.31
CA LEU A 87 -0.66 -56.23 -16.02
C LEU A 87 -0.51 -54.72 -15.97
N SER A 88 -0.32 -54.04 -17.11
CA SER A 88 -0.26 -52.58 -17.15
C SER A 88 -1.58 -51.91 -16.77
N TYR A 89 -2.71 -52.60 -16.91
CA TYR A 89 -4.02 -52.12 -16.44
C TYR A 89 -4.19 -52.18 -14.92
N LEU A 90 -3.35 -52.94 -14.22
CA LEU A 90 -3.28 -52.95 -12.75
C LEU A 90 -2.30 -51.90 -12.21
N ARG A 91 -1.43 -51.34 -13.06
CA ARG A 91 -0.52 -50.26 -12.63
C ARG A 91 -1.27 -48.93 -12.64
N PRO A 92 -1.21 -48.14 -11.55
CA PRO A 92 -1.60 -46.75 -11.60
C PRO A 92 -0.71 -46.05 -12.65
N LEU A 93 -1.29 -45.37 -13.63
CA LEU A 93 -0.56 -44.47 -14.52
C LEU A 93 0.21 -43.48 -13.63
N HIS A 94 1.53 -43.63 -13.54
CA HIS A 94 2.38 -42.66 -12.84
C HIS A 94 2.18 -41.26 -13.45
N ASP A 95 2.05 -40.26 -12.60
CA ASP A 95 2.14 -38.81 -12.89
C ASP A 95 0.98 -38.05 -13.54
N GLN A 96 -0.29 -38.41 -13.28
CA GLN A 96 -1.35 -37.40 -13.31
C GLN A 96 -2.24 -37.49 -12.06
N ARG A 97 -2.01 -36.56 -11.12
CA ARG A 97 -2.95 -36.20 -10.05
C ARG A 97 -4.23 -35.67 -10.72
N ARG A 98 -5.11 -36.57 -11.12
CA ARG A 98 -6.47 -36.29 -11.55
C ARG A 98 -7.39 -36.65 -10.40
N ASP A 99 -7.82 -35.60 -9.69
CA ASP A 99 -9.10 -35.61 -8.97
C ASP A 99 -10.20 -35.86 -10.01
N VAL A 100 -10.44 -37.14 -10.29
CA VAL A 100 -11.68 -37.59 -10.93
C VAL A 100 -12.36 -38.46 -9.90
N THR A 101 -13.35 -37.86 -9.27
CA THR A 101 -14.40 -38.50 -8.49
C THR A 101 -15.08 -39.59 -9.32
N LEU A 102 -14.47 -40.78 -9.34
CA LEU A 102 -15.19 -42.05 -9.51
C LEU A 102 -15.82 -42.39 -8.15
N THR A 103 -16.76 -41.55 -7.73
CA THR A 103 -17.69 -41.80 -6.61
C THR A 103 -18.64 -42.94 -7.00
N GLY A 104 -18.15 -44.17 -6.93
CA GLY A 104 -18.92 -45.37 -7.23
C GLY A 104 -18.56 -46.62 -6.42
N MET A 105 -17.35 -46.74 -5.86
CA MET A 105 -16.95 -47.94 -5.07
C MET A 105 -15.87 -47.64 -4.01
N ALA A 106 -15.94 -46.51 -3.29
CA ALA A 106 -15.22 -46.41 -2.01
C ALA A 106 -15.91 -47.36 -1.03
N GLY A 107 -15.32 -48.52 -0.79
CA GLY A 107 -15.87 -49.58 0.06
C GLY A 107 -16.16 -49.07 1.47
N VAL A 108 -17.28 -49.51 2.02
CA VAL A 108 -17.57 -49.37 3.46
C VAL A 108 -16.39 -50.02 4.22
N ASN A 109 -15.81 -49.33 5.20
CA ASN A 109 -14.54 -49.66 5.91
C ASN A 109 -13.21 -49.26 5.23
N GLY A 110 -13.20 -48.24 4.37
CA GLY A 110 -11.97 -47.74 3.73
C GLY A 110 -10.89 -47.21 4.68
N ASP A 111 -11.25 -46.72 5.87
CA ASP A 111 -10.31 -46.19 6.89
C ASP A 111 -9.72 -47.30 7.79
N LEU A 112 -10.16 -48.55 7.63
CA LEU A 112 -9.70 -49.72 8.40
C LEU A 112 -9.83 -49.55 9.92
N GLU A 113 -10.95 -49.00 10.38
CA GLU A 113 -11.25 -48.85 11.81
C GLU A 113 -11.67 -50.19 12.43
N ASN A 114 -12.41 -51.01 11.68
CA ASN A 114 -12.86 -52.34 12.10
C ASN A 114 -12.17 -53.44 11.31
N GLN A 115 -11.96 -54.60 11.93
CA GLN A 115 -11.33 -55.75 11.27
C GLN A 115 -12.30 -56.36 10.25
N GLY A 116 -11.97 -56.24 8.96
CA GLY A 116 -12.71 -56.93 7.90
C GLY A 116 -12.57 -58.44 8.04
N CYS A 117 -13.68 -59.16 8.09
CA CYS A 117 -13.71 -60.61 8.08
C CYS A 117 -14.79 -61.16 7.14
N HIS A 118 -14.49 -62.28 6.51
CA HIS A 118 -15.49 -63.01 5.72
C HIS A 118 -16.67 -63.42 6.61
N PRO A 119 -17.94 -63.34 6.16
CA PRO A 119 -19.14 -63.63 6.95
C PRO A 119 -19.12 -64.97 7.70
N PHE A 120 -18.42 -65.97 7.14
CA PHE A 120 -18.24 -67.27 7.77
C PHE A 120 -17.54 -67.22 9.14
N TYR A 121 -16.65 -66.24 9.37
CA TYR A 121 -15.85 -66.11 10.59
C TYR A 121 -16.37 -65.03 11.55
N GLU A 122 -17.55 -64.46 11.31
CA GLU A 122 -18.15 -63.38 12.12
C GLU A 122 -18.12 -63.68 13.63
N ILE A 123 -18.46 -64.91 14.03
CA ILE A 123 -18.58 -65.31 15.44
C ILE A 123 -17.22 -65.40 16.15
N LEU A 124 -16.11 -65.44 15.39
CA LEU A 124 -14.76 -65.62 15.95
C LEU A 124 -14.04 -64.30 16.24
N THR A 125 -14.55 -63.17 15.75
CA THR A 125 -13.93 -61.85 15.89
C THR A 125 -14.89 -60.95 16.67
N ASP A 126 -14.35 -60.15 17.58
CA ASP A 126 -15.16 -59.16 18.31
C ASP A 126 -15.37 -57.92 17.41
N ASP A 127 -16.64 -57.55 17.19
CA ASP A 127 -17.07 -56.40 16.37
C ASP A 127 -16.45 -56.33 14.94
N PRO A 128 -16.55 -57.40 14.13
CA PRO A 128 -15.94 -57.41 12.81
C PRO A 128 -16.74 -56.59 11.80
N PHE A 129 -16.04 -56.09 10.79
CA PHE A 129 -16.67 -55.52 9.60
C PHE A 129 -17.01 -56.64 8.60
N ILE A 130 -18.26 -56.66 8.11
CA ILE A 130 -18.75 -57.62 7.13
C ILE A 130 -19.25 -56.86 5.89
N ASP A 131 -18.65 -57.15 4.73
CA ASP A 131 -19.10 -56.58 3.45
C ASP A 131 -20.46 -57.17 3.05
N LYS A 132 -21.44 -56.29 2.83
CA LYS A 132 -22.81 -56.66 2.41
C LYS A 132 -22.87 -57.28 1.02
N ASN A 133 -21.81 -57.12 0.22
CA ASN A 133 -21.70 -57.71 -1.12
C ASN A 133 -21.12 -59.13 -1.10
N GLU A 134 -20.59 -59.60 0.04
CA GLU A 134 -20.13 -60.97 0.18
C GLU A 134 -21.30 -61.93 0.39
N VAL A 135 -21.13 -63.17 -0.07
CA VAL A 135 -22.20 -64.16 -0.10
C VAL A 135 -22.65 -64.49 1.32
N SER A 136 -23.84 -64.04 1.69
CA SER A 136 -24.48 -64.53 2.91
C SER A 136 -24.96 -65.96 2.67
N TYR A 137 -24.50 -66.89 3.50
CA TYR A 137 -24.98 -68.28 3.50
C TYR A 137 -26.48 -68.40 3.83
N THR A 138 -27.13 -67.29 4.23
CA THR A 138 -28.57 -67.23 4.51
C THR A 138 -29.43 -67.19 3.25
N ASP A 139 -28.97 -66.59 2.15
CA ASP A 139 -29.87 -66.22 1.03
C ASP A 139 -29.59 -66.92 -0.31
N TYR A 140 -28.57 -67.78 -0.42
CA TYR A 140 -28.25 -68.58 -1.64
C TYR A 140 -28.31 -67.80 -2.98
N GLN A 141 -28.15 -66.47 -2.96
CA GLN A 141 -28.08 -65.66 -4.17
C GLN A 141 -26.63 -65.60 -4.64
N HIS A 142 -26.34 -66.24 -5.77
CA HIS A 142 -25.03 -66.20 -6.40
C HIS A 142 -24.93 -64.94 -7.26
N SER A 143 -24.24 -63.92 -6.76
CA SER A 143 -23.90 -62.71 -7.51
C SER A 143 -22.54 -62.14 -7.08
N ALA A 144 -21.48 -62.95 -7.15
CA ALA A 144 -20.13 -62.42 -7.07
C ALA A 144 -19.68 -62.07 -8.50
N LEU A 145 -19.61 -60.78 -8.81
CA LEU A 145 -18.85 -60.29 -9.96
C LEU A 145 -17.37 -60.59 -9.66
N GLU A 146 -16.76 -61.54 -10.38
CA GLU A 146 -15.34 -61.86 -10.18
C GLU A 146 -14.48 -60.63 -10.50
N ASN A 147 -13.64 -60.22 -9.54
CA ASN A 147 -12.73 -59.08 -9.68
C ASN A 147 -11.69 -59.39 -10.78
N PHE A 148 -11.39 -58.42 -11.64
CA PHE A 148 -10.43 -58.54 -12.74
C PHE A 148 -9.07 -59.10 -12.28
N ALA A 149 -8.58 -58.67 -11.11
CA ALA A 149 -7.32 -59.17 -10.56
C ALA A 149 -7.40 -60.66 -10.14
N GLU A 150 -8.55 -61.14 -9.66
CA GLU A 150 -8.75 -62.56 -9.33
C GLU A 150 -8.81 -63.41 -10.60
N VAL A 151 -9.52 -62.93 -11.63
CA VAL A 151 -9.60 -63.59 -12.94
C VAL A 151 -8.21 -63.66 -13.57
N LEU A 152 -7.41 -62.59 -13.47
CA LEU A 152 -6.02 -62.56 -13.93
C LEU A 152 -5.12 -63.53 -13.16
N LEU A 153 -5.26 -63.61 -11.83
CA LEU A 153 -4.47 -64.55 -11.02
C LEU A 153 -4.81 -66.02 -11.38
N LYS A 154 -6.11 -66.34 -11.50
CA LYS A 154 -6.59 -67.67 -11.92
C LYS A 154 -6.08 -68.02 -13.32
N ALA A 155 -6.20 -67.10 -14.28
CA ALA A 155 -5.73 -67.31 -15.65
C ALA A 155 -4.20 -67.47 -15.70
N GLY A 156 -3.44 -66.66 -14.96
CA GLY A 156 -1.98 -66.71 -14.89
C GLY A 156 -1.48 -68.03 -14.30
N LYS A 157 -2.07 -68.49 -13.20
CA LYS A 157 -1.69 -69.78 -12.59
C LYS A 157 -2.09 -70.98 -13.44
N LEU A 158 -3.23 -70.94 -14.13
CA LEU A 158 -3.58 -71.98 -15.09
C LEU A 158 -2.59 -72.02 -16.27
N ALA A 159 -2.13 -70.86 -16.77
CA ALA A 159 -1.11 -70.79 -17.80
C ALA A 159 0.23 -71.36 -17.33
N GLU A 160 0.67 -71.05 -16.11
CA GLU A 160 1.88 -71.58 -15.48
C GLU A 160 1.82 -73.11 -15.32
N THR A 161 0.67 -73.65 -14.89
CA THR A 161 0.49 -75.12 -14.81
C THR A 161 0.53 -75.79 -16.18
N LYS A 162 0.10 -75.09 -17.24
CA LYS A 162 0.11 -75.60 -18.60
C LYS A 162 1.50 -75.58 -19.24
N SER A 163 2.37 -74.64 -18.84
CA SER A 163 3.77 -74.58 -19.27
C SER A 163 4.72 -75.38 -18.37
N GLU A 164 4.21 -76.21 -17.46
CA GLU A 164 5.00 -76.99 -16.48
C GLU A 164 6.01 -76.15 -15.69
N GLY A 165 5.75 -74.84 -15.54
CA GLY A 165 6.63 -73.90 -14.86
C GLY A 165 7.77 -73.29 -15.70
N GLU A 166 7.86 -73.55 -17.01
CA GLU A 166 8.87 -72.94 -17.89
C GLU A 166 8.67 -71.41 -18.06
N SER A 167 7.44 -70.93 -17.92
CA SER A 167 7.09 -69.50 -17.99
C SER A 167 6.35 -69.07 -16.73
N LEU A 168 7.07 -68.46 -15.78
CA LEU A 168 6.50 -68.00 -14.51
C LEU A 168 5.59 -66.78 -14.73
N PHE A 169 4.40 -66.82 -14.12
CA PHE A 169 3.48 -65.69 -14.11
C PHE A 169 3.97 -64.64 -13.09
N PRO A 170 4.21 -63.37 -13.50
CA PRO A 170 4.65 -62.32 -12.59
C PRO A 170 3.48 -61.84 -11.72
N ALA A 171 3.23 -62.57 -10.64
CA ALA A 171 2.06 -62.39 -9.77
C ALA A 171 2.15 -61.17 -8.84
N THR A 172 3.31 -60.54 -8.67
CA THR A 172 3.55 -59.50 -7.65
C THR A 172 2.51 -58.36 -7.70
N GLU A 173 2.30 -57.72 -8.85
CA GLU A 173 1.35 -56.60 -8.99
C GLU A 173 -0.10 -57.04 -8.75
N VAL A 174 -0.43 -58.25 -9.19
CA VAL A 174 -1.77 -58.84 -9.03
C VAL A 174 -2.05 -59.14 -7.56
N LEU A 175 -1.09 -59.74 -6.86
CA LEU A 175 -1.18 -60.06 -5.44
C LEU A 175 -1.19 -58.80 -4.57
N LEU A 176 -0.42 -57.76 -4.92
CA LEU A 176 -0.48 -56.47 -4.23
C LEU A 176 -1.84 -55.78 -4.40
N GLN A 177 -2.41 -55.82 -5.62
CA GLN A 177 -3.74 -55.26 -5.85
C GLN A 177 -4.82 -56.05 -5.11
N LEU A 178 -4.79 -57.38 -5.18
CA LEU A 178 -5.72 -58.25 -4.47
C LEU A 178 -5.62 -58.10 -2.96
N ALA A 179 -4.40 -57.98 -2.41
CA ALA A 179 -4.19 -57.69 -1.00
C ALA A 179 -4.81 -56.36 -0.60
N SER A 180 -4.62 -55.30 -1.40
CA SER A 180 -5.20 -53.98 -1.16
C SER A 180 -6.73 -53.97 -1.25
N ASP A 181 -7.30 -54.70 -2.21
CA ASP A 181 -8.76 -54.79 -2.40
C ASP A 181 -9.42 -55.62 -1.29
N ALA A 182 -8.73 -56.66 -0.81
CA ALA A 182 -9.22 -57.55 0.25
C ALA A 182 -9.08 -56.93 1.64
N LEU A 183 -8.07 -56.10 1.90
CA LEU A 183 -7.76 -55.58 3.25
C LEU A 183 -8.94 -54.96 4.02
N PRO A 184 -9.81 -54.12 3.41
CA PRO A 184 -10.98 -53.58 4.11
C PRO A 184 -12.12 -54.58 4.34
N LYS A 185 -12.13 -55.71 3.61
CA LYS A 185 -13.23 -56.70 3.59
C LYS A 185 -12.90 -57.97 4.34
N ASP A 186 -11.72 -58.54 4.09
CA ASP A 186 -11.18 -59.74 4.70
C ASP A 186 -9.65 -59.60 4.88
N MET A 187 -9.23 -59.23 6.08
CA MET A 187 -7.81 -59.08 6.42
C MET A 187 -7.06 -60.42 6.39
N THR A 188 -7.74 -61.55 6.61
CA THR A 188 -7.09 -62.87 6.57
C THR A 188 -6.76 -63.29 5.15
N LEU A 189 -7.67 -63.01 4.21
CA LEU A 189 -7.42 -63.21 2.78
C LEU A 189 -6.33 -62.26 2.26
N ALA A 190 -6.37 -60.99 2.69
CA ALA A 190 -5.33 -60.01 2.36
C ALA A 190 -3.94 -60.46 2.84
N LEU A 191 -3.84 -60.94 4.08
CA LEU A 191 -2.60 -61.52 4.61
C LEU A 191 -2.15 -62.74 3.78
N GLY A 192 -3.08 -63.60 3.37
CA GLY A 192 -2.82 -64.72 2.48
C GLY A 192 -2.18 -64.31 1.15
N TYR A 193 -2.69 -63.25 0.51
CA TYR A 193 -2.10 -62.70 -0.72
C TYR A 193 -0.71 -62.10 -0.48
N LEU A 194 -0.49 -61.41 0.63
CA LEU A 194 0.82 -60.86 0.99
C LEU A 194 1.85 -61.95 1.27
N LEU A 195 1.46 -63.02 1.97
CA LEU A 195 2.33 -64.18 2.23
C LEU A 195 2.67 -64.97 0.95
N ALA A 196 1.84 -64.86 -0.09
CA ALA A 196 2.07 -65.49 -1.39
C ALA A 196 2.98 -64.67 -2.33
N LEU A 197 3.48 -63.51 -1.90
CA LEU A 197 4.34 -62.66 -2.73
C LEU A 197 5.67 -63.35 -3.06
N PRO A 198 6.15 -63.28 -4.32
CA PRO A 198 7.45 -63.83 -4.71
C PRO A 198 8.64 -63.18 -3.97
N GLN A 199 8.52 -61.88 -3.66
CA GLN A 199 9.51 -61.13 -2.89
C GLN A 199 8.84 -60.57 -1.64
N VAL A 200 9.29 -61.03 -0.47
CA VAL A 200 8.67 -60.75 0.83
C VAL A 200 8.67 -59.26 1.18
N ALA A 201 9.71 -58.53 0.79
CA ALA A 201 9.83 -57.09 1.06
C ALA A 201 8.81 -56.24 0.27
N ASP A 202 8.29 -56.74 -0.87
CA ASP A 202 7.33 -55.99 -1.70
C ASP A 202 6.00 -55.71 -0.99
N ALA A 203 5.68 -56.44 0.08
CA ALA A 203 4.51 -56.15 0.91
C ALA A 203 4.49 -54.72 1.45
N ASN A 204 5.66 -54.06 1.61
CA ASN A 204 5.73 -52.66 2.03
C ASN A 204 4.97 -51.74 1.06
N LYS A 205 5.00 -52.04 -0.25
CA LYS A 205 4.27 -51.29 -1.28
C LYS A 205 2.76 -51.36 -1.10
N CYS A 206 2.26 -52.41 -0.44
CA CYS A 206 0.85 -52.53 -0.08
C CYS A 206 0.57 -51.71 1.19
N PHE A 207 1.35 -51.92 2.26
CA PHE A 207 1.14 -51.25 3.54
C PHE A 207 1.31 -49.72 3.49
N GLU A 208 2.20 -49.20 2.63
CA GLU A 208 2.35 -47.74 2.41
C GLU A 208 1.13 -47.11 1.71
N LYS A 209 0.36 -47.88 0.95
CA LYS A 209 -0.86 -47.40 0.28
C LYS A 209 -2.10 -47.45 1.18
N GLN A 210 -2.04 -48.20 2.28
CA GLN A 210 -3.17 -48.33 3.22
C GLN A 210 -3.21 -47.15 4.21
N PRO A 211 -4.38 -46.80 4.75
CA PRO A 211 -4.46 -45.82 5.84
C PRO A 211 -3.68 -46.35 7.05
N HIS A 212 -3.00 -45.46 7.77
CA HIS A 212 -2.23 -45.79 8.98
C HIS A 212 -3.13 -45.98 10.21
N SER A 213 -4.09 -46.91 10.11
CA SER A 213 -4.93 -47.33 11.23
C SER A 213 -4.19 -48.29 12.17
N ALA A 214 -4.71 -48.47 13.38
CA ALA A 214 -4.17 -49.45 14.32
C ALA A 214 -4.07 -50.85 13.69
N LEU A 215 -5.11 -51.26 12.97
CA LEU A 215 -5.20 -52.59 12.36
C LEU A 215 -4.21 -52.78 11.21
N SER A 216 -4.01 -51.77 10.36
CA SER A 216 -3.05 -51.88 9.26
C SER A 216 -1.60 -51.93 9.77
N LEU A 217 -1.26 -51.14 10.79
CA LEU A 217 0.06 -51.14 11.44
C LEU A 217 0.32 -52.45 12.21
N GLN A 218 -0.69 -52.98 12.91
CA GLN A 218 -0.63 -54.29 13.58
C GLN A 218 -0.45 -55.42 12.57
N LEU A 219 -1.19 -55.40 11.46
CA LEU A 219 -1.08 -56.39 10.39
C LEU A 219 0.28 -56.35 9.71
N ALA A 220 0.83 -55.17 9.45
CA ALA A 220 2.18 -54.99 8.93
C ALA A 220 3.24 -55.55 9.90
N GLY A 221 3.15 -55.17 11.18
CA GLY A 221 4.02 -55.70 12.23
C GLY A 221 3.94 -57.23 12.34
N TYR A 222 2.74 -57.80 12.25
CA TYR A 222 2.53 -59.24 12.27
C TYR A 222 3.12 -59.92 11.02
N TYR A 223 2.90 -59.37 9.83
CA TYR A 223 3.46 -59.89 8.58
C TYR A 223 4.99 -59.95 8.63
N TYR A 224 5.66 -58.85 9.01
CA TYR A 224 7.12 -58.84 9.09
C TYR A 224 7.64 -59.74 10.20
N ALA A 225 6.95 -59.81 11.34
CA ALA A 225 7.31 -60.74 12.41
C ALA A 225 7.21 -62.20 11.95
N LEU A 226 6.15 -62.58 11.21
CA LEU A 226 5.99 -63.91 10.63
C LEU A 226 7.11 -64.24 9.63
N GLN A 227 7.44 -63.29 8.75
CA GLN A 227 8.47 -63.50 7.74
C GLN A 227 9.86 -63.65 8.37
N ILE A 228 10.20 -62.78 9.33
CA ILE A 228 11.44 -62.89 10.10
C ILE A 228 11.48 -64.24 10.85
N TYR A 229 10.36 -64.66 11.46
CA TYR A 229 10.27 -65.95 12.14
C TYR A 229 10.57 -67.13 11.18
N VAL A 230 10.02 -67.11 9.97
CA VAL A 230 10.24 -68.13 8.94
C VAL A 230 11.68 -68.10 8.42
N HIS A 231 12.22 -66.92 8.08
CA HIS A 231 13.57 -66.79 7.51
C HIS A 231 14.69 -67.13 8.49
N LEU A 232 14.54 -66.72 9.75
CA LEU A 232 15.52 -67.07 10.77
C LEU A 232 15.49 -68.58 11.01
N SER A 233 14.31 -69.21 10.96
CA SER A 233 14.10 -70.64 11.25
C SER A 233 14.91 -71.21 12.46
N PRO A 234 15.15 -70.54 13.62
CA PRO A 234 16.14 -71.03 14.57
C PRO A 234 15.71 -71.06 16.06
N CYS A 235 14.43 -70.95 16.45
CA CYS A 235 14.07 -70.81 17.88
C CYS A 235 13.29 -71.96 18.54
N PHE A 236 12.77 -72.95 17.80
CA PHE A 236 12.12 -74.12 18.44
C PHE A 236 12.38 -75.43 17.69
N LYS A 237 13.65 -75.79 17.50
CA LYS A 237 13.98 -77.15 17.02
C LYS A 237 13.54 -78.25 18.01
N ASP A 238 13.14 -77.89 19.23
CA ASP A 238 12.82 -78.82 20.31
C ASP A 238 11.33 -78.86 20.75
N LYS A 239 10.47 -78.01 20.18
CA LYS A 239 9.01 -78.12 20.32
C LYS A 239 8.38 -77.65 19.02
N CYS A 240 7.48 -78.44 18.45
CA CYS A 240 6.51 -77.94 17.48
C CYS A 240 5.71 -76.83 18.16
N HIS A 241 6.18 -75.58 18.13
CA HIS A 241 5.38 -74.47 18.58
C HIS A 241 4.29 -74.33 17.52
N PRO A 242 3.01 -74.53 17.87
CA PRO A 242 1.95 -74.31 16.91
C PRO A 242 1.84 -72.80 16.71
N LEU A 243 2.60 -72.25 15.78
CA LEU A 243 2.54 -70.83 15.41
C LEU A 243 1.11 -70.42 15.03
N TYR A 244 0.34 -71.36 14.48
CA TYR A 244 -1.10 -71.25 14.21
C TYR A 244 -2.00 -71.23 15.45
N ARG A 245 -1.48 -71.49 16.66
CA ARG A 245 -2.18 -71.34 17.96
C ARG A 245 -1.65 -70.16 18.77
N ALA A 246 -0.59 -69.49 18.32
CA ALA A 246 -0.04 -68.33 19.00
C ALA A 246 -0.85 -67.09 18.59
N ASP A 247 -1.19 -66.26 19.57
CA ASP A 247 -1.76 -64.95 19.31
C ASP A 247 -0.75 -64.10 18.50
N PRO A 248 -1.19 -63.38 17.44
CA PRO A 248 -0.35 -62.47 16.67
C PRO A 248 0.55 -61.55 17.52
N LYS A 249 0.03 -61.05 18.65
CA LYS A 249 0.77 -60.18 19.57
C LYS A 249 1.98 -60.87 20.21
N GLU A 250 1.84 -62.14 20.58
CA GLU A 250 2.93 -62.92 21.18
C GLU A 250 4.00 -63.24 20.15
N VAL A 251 3.63 -63.45 18.88
CA VAL A 251 4.58 -63.63 17.78
C VAL A 251 5.41 -62.37 17.56
N ILE A 252 4.77 -61.19 17.44
CA ILE A 252 5.47 -59.91 17.29
C ILE A 252 6.44 -59.70 18.46
N LYS A 253 5.96 -59.85 19.70
CA LYS A 253 6.76 -59.64 20.91
C LYS A 253 7.97 -60.59 20.97
N MET A 254 7.78 -61.86 20.63
CA MET A 254 8.84 -62.86 20.64
C MET A 254 9.93 -62.51 19.63
N VAL A 255 9.54 -62.17 18.40
CA VAL A 255 10.46 -61.83 17.31
C VAL A 255 11.19 -60.51 17.60
N THR A 256 10.48 -59.47 18.01
CA THR A 256 11.09 -58.18 18.39
C THR A 256 12.11 -58.36 19.51
N LYS A 257 11.78 -59.14 20.56
CA LYS A 257 12.72 -59.43 21.65
C LYS A 257 13.99 -60.13 21.13
N TYR A 258 13.83 -61.17 20.32
CA TYR A 258 14.96 -61.91 19.76
C TYR A 258 15.87 -61.03 18.89
N VAL A 259 15.29 -60.17 18.05
CA VAL A 259 16.02 -59.22 17.20
C VAL A 259 16.78 -58.20 18.05
N THR A 260 16.16 -57.66 19.11
CA THR A 260 16.82 -56.68 20.00
C THR A 260 17.97 -57.29 20.81
N GLU A 261 17.84 -58.54 21.28
CA GLU A 261 18.90 -59.23 22.04
C GLU A 261 20.10 -59.61 21.17
N ASN A 262 19.94 -59.64 19.85
CA ASN A 262 20.97 -60.04 18.87
C ASN A 262 21.31 -58.89 17.89
N ALA A 263 21.21 -57.63 18.35
CA ALA A 263 21.39 -56.44 17.51
C ALA A 263 22.78 -56.35 16.83
N ASP A 264 23.83 -56.89 17.46
CA ASP A 264 25.21 -56.87 16.95
C ASP A 264 25.54 -57.99 15.93
N THR A 265 24.53 -58.76 15.51
CA THR A 265 24.71 -59.90 14.60
C THR A 265 24.68 -59.44 13.13
N ASN A 266 25.59 -59.96 12.31
CA ASN A 266 25.61 -59.70 10.86
C ASN A 266 24.51 -60.51 10.14
N TRP A 267 23.29 -59.99 10.11
CA TRP A 267 22.16 -60.55 9.34
C TRP A 267 22.39 -60.43 7.83
N SER A 268 21.79 -61.33 7.04
CA SER A 268 21.73 -61.19 5.56
C SER A 268 20.95 -59.94 5.16
N GLU A 269 21.27 -59.34 4.00
CA GLU A 269 20.62 -58.12 3.50
C GLU A 269 19.08 -58.20 3.48
N GLU A 270 18.51 -59.34 3.06
CA GLU A 270 17.05 -59.55 3.05
C GLU A 270 16.44 -59.46 4.47
N LEU A 271 17.08 -60.09 5.47
CA LEU A 271 16.64 -60.05 6.86
C LEU A 271 16.80 -58.66 7.49
N GLN A 272 17.85 -57.92 7.13
CA GLN A 272 18.04 -56.55 7.60
C GLN A 272 16.89 -55.63 7.14
N VAL A 273 16.45 -55.78 5.88
CA VAL A 273 15.31 -55.04 5.34
C VAL A 273 14.03 -55.39 6.09
N LEU A 274 13.77 -56.68 6.37
CA LEU A 274 12.59 -57.10 7.13
C LEU A 274 12.63 -56.59 8.59
N ILE A 275 13.79 -56.63 9.25
CA ILE A 275 13.99 -56.11 10.61
C ILE A 275 13.77 -54.60 10.65
N TYR A 276 14.27 -53.87 9.66
CA TYR A 276 14.02 -52.44 9.53
C TYR A 276 12.52 -52.13 9.42
N HIS A 277 11.80 -52.83 8.54
CA HIS A 277 10.35 -52.62 8.40
C HIS A 277 9.58 -53.02 9.68
N LEU A 278 9.92 -54.13 10.33
CA LEU A 278 9.32 -54.51 11.61
C LEU A 278 9.48 -53.41 12.66
N ASN A 279 10.71 -52.87 12.81
CA ASN A 279 10.98 -51.79 13.76
C ASN A 279 10.21 -50.52 13.38
N CYS A 280 10.21 -50.15 12.10
CA CYS A 280 9.50 -48.97 11.61
C CYS A 280 7.98 -49.04 11.88
N TYR A 281 7.33 -50.17 11.57
CA TYR A 281 5.89 -50.32 11.80
C TYR A 281 5.54 -50.43 13.30
N ASN A 282 6.40 -51.06 14.09
CA ASN A 282 6.24 -51.07 15.56
C ASN A 282 6.38 -49.66 16.15
N GLU A 283 7.37 -48.88 15.71
CA GLU A 283 7.52 -47.47 16.13
C GLU A 283 6.29 -46.65 15.74
N ARG A 284 5.82 -46.74 14.48
CA ARG A 284 4.59 -46.07 14.04
C ARG A 284 3.37 -46.49 14.84
N LEU A 285 3.22 -47.77 15.18
CA LEU A 285 2.13 -48.25 16.02
C LEU A 285 2.18 -47.67 17.43
N THR A 286 3.38 -47.57 18.01
CA THR A 286 3.54 -46.93 19.31
C THR A 286 3.25 -45.44 19.27
N ASP A 287 3.65 -44.74 18.21
CA ASP A 287 3.38 -43.31 18.01
C ASP A 287 1.88 -43.08 17.82
N PHE A 288 1.21 -43.92 17.04
CA PHE A 288 -0.24 -43.93 16.87
C PHE A 288 -0.95 -44.12 18.21
N THR A 289 -0.53 -45.10 19.02
CA THR A 289 -1.12 -45.37 20.35
C THR A 289 -0.92 -44.18 21.31
N GLN A 290 0.27 -43.57 21.28
CA GLN A 290 0.55 -42.37 22.07
C GLN A 290 -0.30 -41.19 21.61
N ALA A 291 -0.45 -40.98 20.31
CA ALA A 291 -1.28 -39.91 19.77
C ALA A 291 -2.77 -40.11 20.09
N GLN A 292 -3.29 -41.35 20.08
CA GLN A 292 -4.65 -41.66 20.55
C GLN A 292 -4.81 -41.35 22.05
N THR A 293 -3.80 -41.65 22.86
CA THR A 293 -3.81 -41.29 24.28
C THR A 293 -3.85 -39.77 24.45
N LEU A 294 -3.07 -39.02 23.67
CA LEU A 294 -3.07 -37.55 23.67
C LEU A 294 -4.38 -36.95 23.17
N GLN A 295 -5.01 -37.56 22.16
CA GLN A 295 -6.35 -37.18 21.68
C GLN A 295 -7.40 -37.40 22.77
N GLY A 296 -7.32 -38.52 23.51
CA GLY A 296 -8.17 -38.81 24.66
C GLY A 296 -8.02 -37.83 25.83
N LEU A 297 -6.88 -37.14 25.92
CA LEU A 297 -6.67 -36.03 26.87
C LEU A 297 -7.28 -34.69 26.41
N GLY A 298 -7.99 -34.67 25.27
CA GLY A 298 -8.71 -33.50 24.75
C GLY A 298 -7.81 -32.41 24.15
N LYS A 299 -6.55 -32.73 23.80
CA LYS A 299 -5.55 -31.75 23.32
C LYS A 299 -5.50 -31.57 21.80
N GLY A 300 -6.51 -32.07 21.07
CA GLY A 300 -6.68 -31.79 19.62
C GLY A 300 -5.56 -32.30 18.72
N VAL A 301 -4.96 -33.45 19.04
CA VAL A 301 -3.86 -34.05 18.27
C VAL A 301 -4.41 -34.80 17.06
N ASP A 302 -3.84 -34.53 15.88
CA ASP A 302 -4.05 -35.34 14.69
C ASP A 302 -3.18 -36.61 14.80
N VAL A 303 -3.84 -37.74 15.04
CA VAL A 303 -3.21 -39.04 15.28
C VAL A 303 -2.39 -39.51 14.09
N GLN A 304 -2.92 -39.33 12.88
CA GLN A 304 -2.25 -39.78 11.66
C GLN A 304 -1.01 -38.90 11.41
N ARG A 305 -1.16 -37.58 11.53
CA ARG A 305 -0.05 -36.65 11.33
C ARG A 305 1.05 -36.80 12.38
N PHE A 306 0.70 -37.02 13.65
CA PHE A 306 1.69 -37.24 14.71
C PHE A 306 2.56 -38.48 14.47
N SER A 307 1.98 -39.54 13.91
CA SER A 307 2.72 -40.79 13.63
C SER A 307 3.67 -40.69 12.43
N ALA A 308 3.38 -39.81 11.46
CA ALA A 308 4.11 -39.74 10.19
C ALA A 308 5.02 -38.51 10.04
N ASP A 309 4.66 -37.36 10.64
CA ASP A 309 5.36 -36.08 10.48
C ASP A 309 6.20 -35.75 11.73
N GLY A 310 7.53 -35.85 11.59
CA GLY A 310 8.46 -35.59 12.68
C GLY A 310 8.48 -34.13 13.16
N GLN A 311 8.21 -33.17 12.28
CA GLN A 311 8.15 -31.75 12.64
C GLN A 311 6.87 -31.45 13.42
N TYR A 312 5.72 -31.92 12.92
CA TYR A 312 4.46 -31.80 13.64
C TYR A 312 4.52 -32.48 15.01
N LYS A 313 5.17 -33.65 15.10
CA LYS A 313 5.42 -34.35 16.38
C LYS A 313 6.21 -33.48 17.36
N ARG A 314 7.31 -32.88 16.90
CA ARG A 314 8.13 -31.98 17.71
C ARG A 314 7.32 -30.79 18.21
N GLU A 315 6.64 -30.09 17.31
CA GLU A 315 5.79 -28.92 17.64
C GLU A 315 4.67 -29.29 18.61
N THR A 316 4.02 -30.44 18.41
CA THR A 316 2.97 -30.94 19.30
C THR A 316 3.50 -31.21 20.71
N ILE A 317 4.69 -31.82 20.84
CA ILE A 317 5.29 -32.10 22.15
C ILE A 317 5.68 -30.81 22.88
N LEU A 318 6.23 -29.82 22.16
CA LEU A 318 6.53 -28.51 22.71
C LEU A 318 5.26 -27.77 23.13
N GLY A 319 4.22 -27.80 22.30
CA GLY A 319 2.90 -27.24 22.64
C GLY A 319 2.25 -27.93 23.85
N LEU A 320 2.44 -29.24 24.04
CA LEU A 320 1.99 -29.93 25.26
C LEU A 320 2.71 -29.44 26.53
N ALA A 321 3.93 -28.91 26.40
CA ALA A 321 4.65 -28.32 27.52
C ALA A 321 4.05 -26.96 27.95
N GLU A 322 3.25 -26.31 27.11
CA GLU A 322 2.51 -25.06 27.42
C GLU A 322 1.28 -25.34 28.31
N THR A 323 1.53 -25.89 29.50
CA THR A 323 0.46 -26.31 30.41
C THR A 323 0.81 -26.06 31.87
N LEU A 324 -0.21 -25.77 32.68
CA LEU A 324 -0.09 -25.70 34.13
C LEU A 324 -0.30 -27.07 34.80
N GLU A 325 -0.90 -28.03 34.09
CA GLU A 325 -1.22 -29.36 34.60
C GLU A 325 0.06 -30.20 34.75
N GLU A 326 0.38 -30.63 35.97
CA GLU A 326 1.63 -31.37 36.26
C GLU A 326 1.72 -32.70 35.51
N ASN A 327 0.60 -33.41 35.38
CA ASN A 327 0.55 -34.70 34.67
C ASN A 327 0.85 -34.53 33.17
N VAL A 328 0.27 -33.51 32.54
CA VAL A 328 0.48 -33.22 31.11
C VAL A 328 1.92 -32.77 30.86
N TYR A 329 2.48 -31.94 31.75
CA TYR A 329 3.87 -31.54 31.68
C TYR A 329 4.85 -32.73 31.83
N LYS A 330 4.55 -33.69 32.72
CA LYS A 330 5.35 -34.94 32.83
C LYS A 330 5.26 -35.78 31.57
N ILE A 331 4.10 -35.82 30.92
CA ILE A 331 3.92 -36.51 29.64
C ILE A 331 4.76 -35.85 28.54
N SER A 332 4.74 -34.52 28.40
CA SER A 332 5.55 -33.83 27.38
C SER A 332 7.05 -34.06 27.60
N LEU A 333 7.51 -34.06 28.86
CA LEU A 333 8.88 -34.41 29.23
C LEU A 333 9.26 -35.84 28.81
N SER A 334 8.40 -36.82 29.09
CA SER A 334 8.64 -38.21 28.71
C SER A 334 8.67 -38.39 27.19
N LEU A 335 7.79 -37.69 26.46
CA LEU A 335 7.76 -37.71 25.00
C LEU A 335 9.01 -37.04 24.41
N ALA A 336 9.44 -35.90 24.95
CA ALA A 336 10.64 -35.22 24.49
C ALA A 336 11.89 -36.10 24.65
N GLN A 337 12.02 -36.80 25.77
CA GLN A 337 13.10 -37.76 25.99
C GLN A 337 13.04 -38.93 25.01
N ARG A 338 11.83 -39.48 24.77
CA ARG A 338 11.62 -40.59 23.85
C ARG A 338 11.99 -40.23 22.41
N TYR A 339 11.61 -39.04 21.95
CA TYR A 339 11.83 -38.58 20.57
C TYR A 339 13.10 -37.75 20.40
N SER A 340 14.00 -37.76 21.40
CA SER A 340 15.27 -37.02 21.37
C SER A 340 15.12 -35.51 21.12
N ILE A 341 14.03 -34.90 21.58
CA ILE A 341 13.85 -33.44 21.56
C ILE A 341 14.70 -32.85 22.69
N PRO A 342 15.55 -31.85 22.43
CA PRO A 342 16.38 -31.24 23.46
C PRO A 342 15.54 -30.72 24.63
N LEU A 343 15.86 -31.16 25.85
CA LEU A 343 15.18 -30.69 27.06
C LEU A 343 15.28 -29.17 27.25
N TRP A 344 16.37 -28.58 26.74
CA TRP A 344 16.54 -27.12 26.73
C TRP A 344 15.38 -26.42 26.01
N GLU A 345 14.95 -26.94 24.85
CA GLU A 345 13.88 -26.35 24.05
C GLU A 345 12.51 -26.53 24.72
N LEU A 346 12.26 -27.70 25.31
CA LEU A 346 11.03 -27.94 26.06
C LEU A 346 10.92 -27.02 27.28
N TYR A 347 12.01 -26.86 28.03
CA TYR A 347 12.05 -25.94 29.18
C TYR A 347 11.95 -24.48 28.76
N MET A 348 12.54 -24.09 27.64
CA MET A 348 12.46 -22.73 27.13
C MET A 348 11.03 -22.41 26.68
N THR A 349 10.38 -23.34 25.97
CA THR A 349 8.96 -23.24 25.56
C THR A 349 8.05 -23.13 26.78
N HIS A 350 8.27 -23.97 27.79
CA HIS A 350 7.49 -23.88 29.03
C HIS A 350 7.71 -22.55 29.74
N LEU A 351 8.96 -22.09 29.86
CA LEU A 351 9.28 -20.81 30.49
C LEU A 351 8.62 -19.63 29.75
N GLU A 352 8.64 -19.65 28.41
CA GLU A 352 7.93 -18.65 27.60
C GLU A 352 6.44 -18.62 27.93
N PHE A 353 5.76 -19.77 27.87
CA PHE A 353 4.34 -19.90 28.22
C PHE A 353 4.03 -19.36 29.62
N LEU A 354 4.91 -19.60 30.60
CA LEU A 354 4.73 -19.06 31.94
C LEU A 354 4.64 -17.53 31.93
N PHE A 355 5.47 -16.85 31.14
CA PHE A 355 5.45 -15.39 31.06
C PHE A 355 4.34 -14.82 30.17
N THR A 356 3.92 -15.53 29.11
CA THR A 356 2.97 -15.02 28.11
C THR A 356 1.53 -15.38 28.45
N ASP A 357 1.18 -16.67 28.36
CA ASP A 357 -0.20 -17.13 28.24
C ASP A 357 -0.73 -17.82 29.50
N SER A 358 0.14 -18.10 30.47
CA SER A 358 -0.25 -18.85 31.68
C SER A 358 -1.17 -18.09 32.64
N GLY A 359 -1.21 -16.75 32.58
CA GLY A 359 -1.95 -15.90 33.50
C GLY A 359 -1.44 -15.89 34.96
N LEU A 360 -0.30 -16.53 35.25
CA LEU A 360 0.27 -16.62 36.60
C LEU A 360 0.88 -15.30 37.08
N SER A 361 0.80 -15.04 38.38
CA SER A 361 1.56 -13.96 39.03
C SER A 361 3.07 -14.23 38.99
N THR A 362 3.90 -13.20 39.15
CA THR A 362 5.36 -13.34 39.12
C THR A 362 5.88 -14.29 40.20
N ALA A 363 5.25 -14.32 41.38
CA ALA A 363 5.62 -15.23 42.47
C ALA A 363 5.29 -16.70 42.14
N GLU A 364 4.16 -16.95 41.46
CA GLU A 364 3.77 -18.30 41.04
C GLU A 364 4.68 -18.83 39.91
N ILE A 365 5.08 -17.96 38.97
CA ILE A 365 6.11 -18.33 37.98
C ILE A 365 7.40 -18.70 38.70
N GLU A 366 7.88 -17.84 39.61
CA GLU A 366 9.14 -18.10 40.32
C GLU A 366 9.10 -19.43 41.07
N GLY A 367 8.01 -19.70 41.79
CA GLY A 367 7.80 -20.97 42.49
C GLY A 367 7.80 -22.17 41.54
N ARG A 368 7.13 -22.07 40.38
CA ARG A 368 7.08 -23.16 39.40
C ARG A 368 8.41 -23.42 38.72
N VAL A 369 9.12 -22.36 38.33
CA VAL A 369 10.45 -22.47 37.71
C VAL A 369 11.46 -23.10 38.66
N GLN A 370 11.37 -22.78 39.96
CA GLN A 370 12.18 -23.43 40.99
C GLN A 370 11.79 -24.90 41.21
N ALA A 371 10.49 -25.20 41.30
CA ALA A 371 10.00 -26.56 41.52
C ALA A 371 10.36 -27.53 40.39
N LEU A 372 10.41 -27.03 39.14
CA LEU A 372 10.77 -27.82 37.96
C LEU A 372 12.27 -27.78 37.63
N GLU A 373 13.08 -27.06 38.41
CA GLU A 373 14.53 -26.92 38.22
C GLU A 373 14.96 -26.51 36.80
N LEU A 374 14.12 -25.76 36.07
CA LEU A 374 14.33 -25.46 34.63
C LEU A 374 15.71 -24.84 34.35
N PHE A 375 16.19 -24.01 35.28
CA PHE A 375 17.47 -23.32 35.15
C PHE A 375 18.69 -24.23 35.11
N ALA A 376 18.64 -25.43 35.69
CA ALA A 376 19.79 -26.34 35.64
C ALA A 376 20.18 -26.67 34.19
N THR A 377 19.19 -26.81 33.31
CA THR A 377 19.40 -27.07 31.88
C THR A 377 19.49 -25.79 31.06
N LEU A 378 18.67 -24.76 31.32
CA LEU A 378 18.66 -23.54 30.49
C LEU A 378 19.99 -22.78 30.51
N LYS A 379 20.73 -22.85 31.63
CA LYS A 379 22.06 -22.24 31.79
C LYS A 379 23.14 -22.83 30.88
N THR A 380 22.91 -23.99 30.28
CA THR A 380 23.90 -24.64 29.40
C THR A 380 24.12 -23.88 28.09
N ASN A 381 23.16 -23.02 27.68
CA ASN A 381 23.28 -22.17 26.50
C ASN A 381 22.78 -20.72 26.78
N PRO A 382 23.61 -19.84 27.35
CA PRO A 382 23.24 -18.47 27.71
C PRO A 382 22.90 -17.56 26.53
N GLU A 383 23.51 -17.78 25.36
CA GLU A 383 23.29 -16.95 24.16
C GLU A 383 21.90 -17.20 23.58
N ALA A 384 21.56 -18.47 23.34
CA ALA A 384 20.22 -18.84 22.85
C ALA A 384 19.12 -18.44 23.86
N PHE A 385 19.41 -18.52 25.16
CA PHE A 385 18.49 -18.07 26.21
C PHE A 385 18.22 -16.57 26.10
N LEU A 386 19.27 -15.76 25.94
CA LEU A 386 19.14 -14.31 25.79
C LEU A 386 18.35 -13.94 24.53
N GLU A 387 18.64 -14.56 23.40
CA GLU A 387 17.95 -14.31 22.13
C GLU A 387 16.45 -14.62 22.24
N HIS A 388 16.11 -15.80 22.78
CA HIS A 388 14.72 -16.23 22.94
C HIS A 388 13.96 -15.33 23.93
N MET A 389 14.57 -15.03 25.08
CA MET A 389 13.99 -14.15 26.10
C MET A 389 13.75 -12.74 25.56
N THR A 390 14.66 -12.22 24.73
CA THR A 390 14.52 -10.88 24.14
C THR A 390 13.45 -10.84 23.05
N LYS A 391 13.34 -11.90 22.24
CA LYS A 391 12.43 -11.97 21.09
C LYS A 391 10.98 -12.27 21.46
N TYR A 392 10.75 -13.20 22.38
CA TYR A 392 9.40 -13.70 22.68
C TYR A 392 8.90 -13.29 24.07
N VAL A 393 9.76 -13.31 25.09
CA VAL A 393 9.33 -13.02 26.47
C VAL A 393 9.31 -11.52 26.78
N TYR A 394 10.38 -10.78 26.48
CA TYR A 394 10.48 -9.36 26.82
C TYR A 394 9.32 -8.54 26.27
N PRO A 395 8.88 -8.68 25.00
CA PRO A 395 7.76 -7.90 24.46
C PRO A 395 6.44 -8.11 25.22
N SER A 396 6.18 -9.31 25.72
CA SER A 396 4.95 -9.66 26.43
C SER A 396 4.78 -8.98 27.81
N ILE A 397 5.88 -8.57 28.45
CA ILE A 397 5.84 -8.00 29.80
C ILE A 397 5.39 -6.53 29.74
N ASP A 398 4.42 -6.10 30.55
CA ASP A 398 4.06 -4.68 30.63
C ASP A 398 5.25 -3.84 31.17
N GLY A 399 5.50 -2.69 30.56
CA GLY A 399 6.54 -1.76 31.00
C GLY A 399 6.33 -1.19 32.42
N VAL A 400 5.10 -1.23 32.94
CA VAL A 400 4.77 -0.79 34.31
C VAL A 400 4.88 -1.93 35.33
N ASP A 401 4.90 -3.20 34.89
CA ASP A 401 5.07 -4.35 35.79
C ASP A 401 6.55 -4.52 36.19
N HIS A 402 6.98 -3.68 37.14
CA HIS A 402 8.36 -3.69 37.64
C HIS A 402 8.74 -5.01 38.32
N VAL A 403 7.77 -5.74 38.86
CA VAL A 403 8.03 -7.00 39.54
C VAL A 403 8.36 -8.08 38.52
N ARG A 404 7.58 -8.19 37.44
CA ARG A 404 7.85 -9.11 36.33
C ARG A 404 9.14 -8.75 35.59
N LEU A 405 9.38 -7.47 35.30
CA LEU A 405 10.63 -7.01 34.69
C LEU A 405 11.84 -7.31 35.59
N LEU A 406 11.72 -7.10 36.91
CA LEU A 406 12.79 -7.43 37.85
C LEU A 406 13.10 -8.91 37.82
N TYR A 407 12.08 -9.77 37.78
CA TYR A 407 12.27 -11.21 37.66
C TYR A 407 12.94 -11.57 36.34
N TYR A 408 12.45 -11.06 35.20
CA TYR A 408 13.05 -11.24 33.87
C TYR A 408 14.57 -10.95 33.86
N PHE A 409 15.00 -9.77 34.32
CA PHE A 409 16.43 -9.44 34.36
C PHE A 409 17.21 -10.28 35.36
N THR A 410 16.57 -10.73 36.45
CA THR A 410 17.17 -11.69 37.40
C THR A 410 17.43 -13.04 36.73
N LEU A 411 16.56 -13.50 35.83
CA LEU A 411 16.78 -14.73 35.07
C LEU A 411 17.97 -14.59 34.11
N LEU A 412 18.07 -13.47 33.39
CA LEU A 412 19.20 -13.21 32.50
C LEU A 412 20.53 -13.16 33.26
N GLU A 413 20.55 -12.52 34.44
CA GLU A 413 21.74 -12.47 35.31
C GLU A 413 22.10 -13.88 35.81
N ASN A 414 21.12 -14.65 36.29
CA ASN A 414 21.32 -16.01 36.79
C ASN A 414 21.79 -16.98 35.69
N CYS A 415 21.45 -16.73 34.43
CA CYS A 415 21.90 -17.48 33.27
C CYS A 415 23.30 -17.09 32.76
N GLY A 416 23.93 -16.07 33.35
CA GLY A 416 25.25 -15.63 32.89
C GLY A 416 25.23 -14.94 31.53
N CYS A 417 24.09 -14.37 31.11
CA CYS A 417 23.94 -13.71 29.81
C CYS A 417 24.70 -12.38 29.70
N THR A 418 25.39 -11.94 30.76
CA THR A 418 26.00 -10.60 30.88
C THR A 418 27.08 -10.31 29.83
N GLU A 419 27.75 -11.34 29.31
CA GLU A 419 28.78 -11.22 28.27
C GLU A 419 28.21 -11.06 26.85
N TYR A 420 26.95 -11.46 26.65
CA TYR A 420 26.28 -11.49 25.34
C TYR A 420 25.33 -10.30 25.11
N VAL A 421 25.01 -9.56 26.17
CA VAL A 421 24.15 -8.36 26.09
C VAL A 421 24.90 -7.22 25.39
N LYS A 422 24.42 -6.85 24.20
CA LYS A 422 24.93 -5.70 23.41
C LYS A 422 24.35 -4.35 23.83
N HIS A 423 23.38 -4.33 24.73
CA HIS A 423 22.71 -3.10 25.19
C HIS A 423 23.62 -2.25 26.09
N LEU A 424 23.35 -0.93 26.12
CA LEU A 424 24.05 0.05 26.97
C LEU A 424 23.97 -0.27 28.47
N ILE A 425 22.92 -0.98 28.90
CA ILE A 425 22.68 -1.34 30.30
C ILE A 425 22.81 -2.87 30.48
N LYS A 426 23.62 -3.28 31.46
CA LYS A 426 23.77 -4.69 31.86
C LYS A 426 22.60 -5.15 32.75
N PRO A 427 22.24 -6.45 32.76
CA PRO A 427 21.15 -6.97 33.60
C PRO A 427 21.28 -6.60 35.11
N GLU A 428 22.48 -6.68 35.68
CA GLU A 428 22.76 -6.23 37.06
C GLU A 428 22.38 -4.76 37.34
N ILE A 429 22.52 -3.86 36.34
CA ILE A 429 22.14 -2.45 36.46
C ILE A 429 20.61 -2.33 36.38
N HIS A 430 19.96 -3.06 35.47
CA HIS A 430 18.49 -3.12 35.38
C HIS A 430 17.87 -3.55 36.72
N ILE A 431 18.41 -4.62 37.32
CA ILE A 431 17.97 -5.11 38.64
C ILE A 431 18.09 -4.02 39.72
N ARG A 432 19.23 -3.31 39.75
CA ARG A 432 19.46 -2.24 40.74
C ARG A 432 18.52 -1.05 40.55
N LEU A 433 18.18 -0.70 39.31
CA LEU A 433 17.22 0.35 38.98
C LEU A 433 15.80 -0.07 39.40
N LEU A 434 15.33 -1.22 38.92
CA LEU A 434 13.98 -1.73 39.19
C LEU A 434 13.72 -1.94 40.68
N LYS A 435 14.70 -2.44 41.45
CA LYS A 435 14.58 -2.59 42.92
C LYS A 435 14.28 -1.27 43.64
N LYS A 436 14.77 -0.14 43.10
CA LYS A 436 14.55 1.19 43.68
C LYS A 436 13.31 1.88 43.08
N LEU A 437 13.11 1.78 41.77
CA LEU A 437 11.99 2.40 41.06
C LEU A 437 10.65 1.78 41.47
N LYS A 438 10.58 0.47 41.72
CA LYS A 438 9.34 -0.19 42.16
C LYS A 438 8.76 0.37 43.46
N VAL A 439 9.59 1.01 44.30
CA VAL A 439 9.15 1.60 45.58
C VAL A 439 8.81 3.08 45.42
N VAL A 440 9.49 3.75 44.49
CA VAL A 440 9.57 5.22 44.42
C VAL A 440 8.73 5.79 43.26
N ALA A 441 8.39 4.96 42.28
CA ALA A 441 7.77 5.33 41.01
C ALA A 441 7.01 4.14 40.40
N THR A 442 5.97 3.64 41.08
CA THR A 442 5.22 2.42 40.67
C THR A 442 4.61 2.50 39.28
N ASP A 443 4.20 3.70 38.84
CA ASP A 443 3.48 3.89 37.58
C ASP A 443 4.41 4.22 36.39
N LEU A 444 5.73 4.12 36.60
CA LEU A 444 6.72 4.45 35.58
C LEU A 444 6.82 3.34 34.54
N ASN A 445 6.68 3.66 33.26
CA ASN A 445 6.97 2.69 32.21
C ASN A 445 8.50 2.52 32.05
N TYR A 446 9.05 1.45 32.61
CA TYR A 446 10.48 1.19 32.63
C TYR A 446 11.04 0.85 31.24
N LYS A 447 10.27 0.20 30.38
CA LYS A 447 10.70 -0.12 29.01
C LYS A 447 10.99 1.15 28.21
N LYS A 448 10.09 2.13 28.28
CA LYS A 448 10.29 3.45 27.64
C LYS A 448 11.45 4.24 28.25
N LEU A 449 11.71 4.05 29.54
CA LEU A 449 12.83 4.70 30.23
C LEU A 449 14.20 4.22 29.72
N THR A 450 14.31 2.95 29.35
CA THR A 450 15.58 2.32 28.92
C THR A 450 15.64 2.11 27.41
N ASP A 451 14.70 2.66 26.66
CA ASP A 451 14.71 2.63 25.22
C ASP A 451 15.82 3.55 24.68
N GLY A 452 16.61 3.06 23.72
CA GLY A 452 17.78 3.78 23.21
C GLY A 452 17.42 5.00 22.37
N ASP A 453 16.25 4.96 21.73
CA ASP A 453 15.82 5.97 20.75
C ASP A 453 14.92 7.06 21.38
N ALA A 454 14.34 6.79 22.55
CA ALA A 454 13.36 7.67 23.20
C ALA A 454 14.01 8.60 24.25
N ASP A 455 13.34 9.72 24.55
CA ASP A 455 13.76 10.54 25.70
C ASP A 455 13.41 9.86 27.01
N PRO A 456 14.38 9.51 27.88
CA PRO A 456 14.07 8.95 29.19
C PRO A 456 13.37 9.96 30.12
N LEU A 457 13.41 11.27 29.83
CA LEU A 457 12.75 12.29 30.66
C LEU A 457 11.23 12.34 30.44
N GLU A 458 10.74 11.96 29.26
CA GLU A 458 9.31 11.90 28.94
C GLU A 458 8.52 10.94 29.85
N PRO A 459 8.89 9.65 30.00
CA PRO A 459 8.20 8.74 30.91
C PRO A 459 8.43 9.10 32.39
N LEU A 460 9.52 9.79 32.73
CA LEU A 460 9.79 10.24 34.11
C LEU A 460 8.90 11.40 34.54
N GLN A 461 8.72 12.41 33.68
CA GLN A 461 7.98 13.64 33.99
C GLN A 461 6.66 13.42 34.76
N PRO A 462 5.72 12.55 34.33
CA PRO A 462 4.44 12.37 35.02
C PRO A 462 4.60 11.79 36.43
N VAL A 463 5.64 10.98 36.70
CA VAL A 463 5.83 10.30 37.98
C VAL A 463 6.65 11.12 38.99
N LEU A 464 7.39 12.14 38.54
CA LEU A 464 8.20 12.98 39.42
C LEU A 464 7.33 13.79 40.42
N THR A 465 7.66 13.70 41.70
CA THR A 465 7.01 14.39 42.83
C THR A 465 8.06 14.95 43.80
N SER A 466 7.65 15.87 44.67
CA SER A 466 8.51 16.40 45.74
C SER A 466 9.10 15.33 46.67
N GLN A 467 8.45 14.18 46.82
CA GLN A 467 8.91 13.09 47.69
C GLN A 467 9.93 12.17 47.01
N ASN A 468 9.79 11.90 45.71
CA ASN A 468 10.61 10.91 45.01
C ASN A 468 11.82 11.50 44.27
N ILE A 469 11.81 12.81 43.99
CA ILE A 469 12.82 13.49 43.17
C ILE A 469 14.26 13.24 43.63
N LEU A 470 14.53 13.27 44.94
CA LEU A 470 15.87 13.02 45.48
C LEU A 470 16.36 11.58 45.24
N SER A 471 15.44 10.62 45.30
CA SER A 471 15.75 9.21 45.12
C SER A 471 15.99 8.91 43.64
N ILE A 472 15.17 9.47 42.74
CA ILE A 472 15.29 9.30 41.28
C ILE A 472 16.52 10.04 40.75
N SER A 473 16.82 11.24 41.26
CA SER A 473 17.99 12.02 40.81
C SER A 473 19.32 11.32 41.09
N LYS A 474 19.39 10.50 42.15
CA LYS A 474 20.54 9.63 42.45
C LYS A 474 20.69 8.45 41.48
N LEU A 475 19.63 8.09 40.74
CA LEU A 475 19.63 7.03 39.73
C LEU A 475 19.97 7.53 38.33
N ALA A 476 19.89 8.84 38.09
CA ALA A 476 20.19 9.47 36.80
C ALA A 476 21.47 8.93 36.12
N PRO A 477 22.62 8.80 36.82
CA PRO A 477 23.87 8.36 36.18
C PRO A 477 23.86 6.90 35.66
N LYS A 478 22.78 6.16 35.90
CA LYS A 478 22.59 4.76 35.47
C LYS A 478 21.50 4.61 34.40
N ILE A 479 20.87 5.71 33.99
CA ILE A 479 19.81 5.73 32.98
C ILE A 479 20.40 6.35 31.71
N PRO A 480 20.39 5.65 30.57
CA PRO A 480 20.89 6.18 29.30
C PRO A 480 19.94 7.25 28.74
N GLY A 481 20.49 8.28 28.11
CA GLY A 481 19.76 9.27 27.31
C GLY A 481 19.96 9.07 25.80
N LYS A 482 19.35 9.96 25.00
CA LYS A 482 19.24 9.89 23.52
C LYS A 482 20.57 9.67 22.77
N ASP A 483 21.69 10.17 23.31
CA ASP A 483 23.01 10.06 22.67
C ASP A 483 23.90 8.97 23.30
N GLY A 484 23.32 8.05 24.07
CA GLY A 484 24.05 7.07 24.89
C GLY A 484 24.74 7.69 26.12
N ILE A 485 24.60 9.00 26.33
CA ILE A 485 25.08 9.72 27.51
C ILE A 485 24.11 9.51 28.68
N MET A 486 24.62 9.15 29.85
CA MET A 486 23.80 8.94 31.04
C MET A 486 23.14 10.24 31.52
N LEU A 487 21.92 10.15 32.04
CA LEU A 487 21.19 11.30 32.57
C LEU A 487 21.92 11.97 33.73
N SER A 488 21.83 13.30 33.77
CA SER A 488 22.36 14.10 34.88
C SER A 488 21.30 14.28 35.97
N SER A 489 21.71 14.36 37.24
CA SER A 489 20.78 14.71 38.32
C SER A 489 20.08 16.04 38.06
N SER A 490 20.77 16.99 37.41
CA SER A 490 20.26 18.32 37.10
C SER A 490 19.09 18.30 36.11
N SER A 491 19.19 17.52 35.03
CA SER A 491 18.11 17.36 34.04
C SER A 491 16.79 16.84 34.63
N ILE A 492 16.88 15.92 35.60
CA ILE A 492 15.71 15.39 36.31
C ILE A 492 15.07 16.47 37.19
N TYR A 493 15.88 17.28 37.90
CA TYR A 493 15.35 18.43 38.65
C TYR A 493 14.71 19.46 37.71
N ALA A 494 15.31 19.81 36.58
CA ALA A 494 14.75 20.76 35.63
C ALA A 494 13.40 20.30 35.06
N THR A 495 13.27 19.02 34.74
CA THR A 495 12.02 18.41 34.26
C THR A 495 10.93 18.45 35.34
N TRP A 496 11.29 18.10 36.58
CA TRP A 496 10.37 18.18 37.72
C TRP A 496 9.97 19.63 38.03
N LEU A 497 10.91 20.58 38.02
CA LEU A 497 10.63 22.00 38.26
C LEU A 497 9.66 22.57 37.21
N SER A 498 9.82 22.19 35.94
CA SER A 498 8.90 22.56 34.87
C SER A 498 7.48 22.06 35.18
N LYS A 499 7.33 20.81 35.62
CA LYS A 499 6.04 20.26 36.05
C LYS A 499 5.50 20.98 37.30
N LEU A 500 6.34 21.20 38.30
CA LEU A 500 5.98 21.87 39.56
C LEU A 500 5.45 23.28 39.29
N PHE A 501 6.09 24.04 38.41
CA PHE A 501 5.66 25.38 38.04
C PHE A 501 4.28 25.38 37.35
N TRP A 502 4.09 24.50 36.35
CA TRP A 502 2.87 24.50 35.53
C TRP A 502 1.67 23.79 36.16
N ASN A 503 1.90 22.66 36.80
CA ASN A 503 0.84 21.75 37.26
C ASN A 503 0.74 21.73 38.80
N GLY A 504 1.72 22.29 39.50
CA GLY A 504 1.83 22.20 40.95
C GLY A 504 2.33 20.83 41.42
N ASP A 505 2.35 20.68 42.74
CA ASP A 505 2.68 19.42 43.42
C ASP A 505 1.85 19.36 44.71
N PRO A 506 1.26 18.20 45.07
CA PRO A 506 0.35 18.11 46.21
C PRO A 506 0.90 18.65 47.54
N GLN A 507 2.23 18.68 47.71
CA GLN A 507 2.86 19.17 48.94
C GLN A 507 3.33 20.62 48.85
N LEU A 508 3.94 21.01 47.73
CA LEU A 508 4.57 22.33 47.59
C LEU A 508 3.60 23.38 47.03
N ILE A 509 2.84 23.04 46.00
CA ILE A 509 1.93 23.96 45.29
C ILE A 509 0.60 23.22 45.08
N LYS A 510 -0.29 23.34 46.08
CA LYS A 510 -1.54 22.57 46.18
C LYS A 510 -2.57 22.88 45.09
N LYS A 511 -2.51 24.08 44.50
CA LYS A 511 -3.41 24.54 43.43
C LYS A 511 -2.58 25.09 42.30
N GLN A 512 -3.01 24.84 41.06
CA GLN A 512 -2.41 25.42 39.88
C GLN A 512 -2.47 26.95 39.97
N PRO A 513 -1.34 27.67 39.77
CA PRO A 513 -1.34 29.12 39.78
C PRO A 513 -2.25 29.68 38.68
N GLN A 514 -3.03 30.72 38.98
CA GLN A 514 -3.90 31.41 38.03
C GLN A 514 -3.62 32.92 37.99
N ILE A 515 -3.23 33.52 39.11
CA ILE A 515 -3.03 34.97 39.23
C ILE A 515 -1.54 35.31 39.23
N LYS A 516 -1.17 36.52 38.79
CA LYS A 516 0.23 37.01 38.72
C LYS A 516 1.05 36.71 39.98
N THR A 517 0.49 36.93 41.17
CA THR A 517 1.16 36.69 42.47
C THR A 517 1.42 35.20 42.73
N GLU A 518 0.51 34.32 42.31
CA GLU A 518 0.66 32.87 42.47
C GLU A 518 1.76 32.32 41.55
N TRP A 519 1.87 32.83 40.32
CA TRP A 519 2.95 32.47 39.39
C TRP A 519 4.33 32.86 39.92
N LEU A 520 4.46 34.05 40.51
CA LEU A 520 5.71 34.48 41.14
C LEU A 520 6.05 33.63 42.38
N ASN A 521 5.05 33.26 43.19
CA ASN A 521 5.26 32.35 44.33
C ASN A 521 5.66 30.93 43.88
N ALA A 522 5.10 30.44 42.78
CA ALA A 522 5.47 29.17 42.16
C ALA A 522 6.93 29.20 41.68
N TYR A 523 7.33 30.28 41.02
CA TYR A 523 8.73 30.53 40.65
C TYR A 523 9.65 30.57 41.89
N ASP A 524 9.31 31.32 42.93
CA ASP A 524 10.12 31.42 44.15
C ASP A 524 10.27 30.07 44.86
N THR A 525 9.27 29.18 44.72
CA THR A 525 9.34 27.80 45.21
C THR A 525 10.32 26.96 44.37
N CYS A 526 10.30 27.11 43.03
CA CYS A 526 11.23 26.44 42.13
C CYS A 526 12.67 26.90 42.33
N ALA A 527 12.88 28.21 42.51
CA ALA A 527 14.20 28.84 42.65
C ALA A 527 15.02 28.30 43.84
N LYS A 528 14.36 27.77 44.88
CA LYS A 528 15.02 27.13 46.03
C LYS A 528 15.84 25.88 45.65
N TYR A 529 15.59 25.30 44.49
CA TYR A 529 16.27 24.11 44.00
C TYR A 529 17.37 24.40 42.99
N PHE A 530 17.62 25.67 42.62
CA PHE A 530 18.65 26.05 41.63
C PHE A 530 20.06 25.62 42.03
N ASP A 531 20.36 25.49 43.32
CA ASP A 531 21.64 24.94 43.80
C ASP A 531 21.88 23.47 43.37
N ARG A 532 20.85 22.77 42.88
CA ARG A 532 20.92 21.38 42.38
C ARG A 532 20.97 21.28 40.85
N LEU A 533 20.93 22.41 40.13
CA LEU A 533 20.94 22.45 38.67
C LEU A 533 22.25 23.01 38.13
N TYR A 534 22.61 22.57 36.93
CA TYR A 534 23.66 23.19 36.11
C TYR A 534 23.15 24.46 35.43
N PRO A 535 24.04 25.41 35.08
CA PRO A 535 23.64 26.65 34.41
C PRO A 535 22.81 26.43 33.14
N THR A 536 23.16 25.42 32.34
CA THR A 536 22.42 25.01 31.12
C THR A 536 20.96 24.67 31.41
N ASP A 537 20.74 23.86 32.45
CA ASP A 537 19.42 23.33 32.79
C ASP A 537 18.55 24.40 33.49
N ILE A 538 19.17 25.35 34.20
CA ILE A 538 18.47 26.54 34.71
C ILE A 538 17.98 27.38 33.53
N VAL A 539 18.84 27.66 32.54
CA VAL A 539 18.45 28.41 31.33
C VAL A 539 17.30 27.72 30.61
N GLY A 540 17.42 26.41 30.34
CA GLY A 540 16.37 25.63 29.68
C GLY A 540 15.04 25.61 30.46
N PHE A 541 15.09 25.49 31.79
CA PHE A 541 13.89 25.61 32.63
C PHE A 541 13.24 26.99 32.51
N ILE A 542 14.04 28.06 32.59
CA ILE A 542 13.54 29.44 32.51
C ILE A 542 12.92 29.71 31.15
N ASP A 543 13.60 29.35 30.06
CA ASP A 543 13.05 29.50 28.72
C ASP A 543 11.75 28.70 28.55
N GLY A 544 11.67 27.50 29.13
CA GLY A 544 10.45 26.69 29.15
C GLY A 544 9.28 27.37 29.86
N ILE A 545 9.53 28.22 30.87
CA ILE A 545 8.48 28.96 31.59
C ILE A 545 8.28 30.39 31.10
N THR A 546 9.18 30.97 30.29
CA THR A 546 9.04 32.35 29.78
C THR A 546 8.84 32.46 28.27
N PHE A 547 9.41 31.57 27.46
CA PHE A 547 9.35 31.62 25.98
C PHE A 547 8.72 30.39 25.35
N SER A 548 7.87 29.66 26.09
CA SER A 548 7.04 28.59 25.53
C SER A 548 5.65 29.09 25.12
N ALA A 549 4.98 28.36 24.22
CA ALA A 549 3.61 28.67 23.81
C ALA A 549 2.65 28.75 25.02
N ASN A 550 2.83 27.86 26.00
CA ASN A 550 2.06 27.86 27.24
C ASN A 550 2.34 29.13 28.07
N ALA A 551 3.60 29.58 28.14
CA ALA A 551 3.99 30.82 28.80
C ALA A 551 3.36 32.07 28.18
N VAL A 552 3.40 32.20 26.86
CA VAL A 552 2.79 33.33 26.14
C VAL A 552 1.28 33.38 26.35
N SER A 553 0.62 32.21 26.45
CA SER A 553 -0.84 32.14 26.65
C SER A 553 -1.30 32.41 28.08
N LYS A 554 -0.54 31.97 29.10
CA LYS A 554 -0.97 32.01 30.51
C LYS A 554 -0.33 33.12 31.34
N LEU A 555 0.85 33.59 30.96
CA LEU A 555 1.62 34.57 31.72
C LEU A 555 1.64 35.92 31.01
N THR A 556 1.46 37.00 31.77
CA THR A 556 1.66 38.34 31.22
C THR A 556 3.15 38.65 31.05
N VAL A 557 3.48 39.60 30.17
CA VAL A 557 4.87 40.03 29.91
C VAL A 557 5.55 40.48 31.22
N GLU A 558 4.84 41.18 32.11
CA GLU A 558 5.41 41.63 33.39
C GLU A 558 5.79 40.48 34.33
N VAL A 559 5.01 39.39 34.36
CA VAL A 559 5.31 38.22 35.18
C VAL A 559 6.56 37.53 34.66
N ARG A 560 6.66 37.33 33.34
CA ARG A 560 7.83 36.74 32.69
C ARG A 560 9.08 37.59 32.90
N PHE A 561 8.95 38.90 32.76
CA PHE A 561 10.03 39.86 33.02
C PHE A 561 10.56 39.76 34.45
N GLU A 562 9.65 39.74 35.43
CA GLU A 562 10.04 39.65 36.84
C GLU A 562 10.65 38.27 37.19
N ILE A 563 10.16 37.17 36.60
CA ILE A 563 10.77 35.84 36.71
C ILE A 563 12.22 35.88 36.22
N THR A 564 12.47 36.31 34.98
CA THR A 564 13.83 36.38 34.40
C THR A 564 14.74 37.28 35.23
N LYS A 565 14.24 38.44 35.69
CA LYS A 565 14.98 39.37 36.54
C LYS A 565 15.39 38.75 37.88
N ARG A 566 14.49 38.00 38.53
CA ARG A 566 14.79 37.27 39.77
C ARG A 566 15.78 36.14 39.52
N THR A 567 15.71 35.46 38.38
CA THR A 567 16.66 34.40 38.02
C THR A 567 18.08 34.94 37.85
N ILE A 568 18.24 36.06 37.14
CA ILE A 568 19.55 36.72 37.00
C ILE A 568 20.16 37.03 38.38
N LYS A 569 19.36 37.52 39.33
CA LYS A 569 19.83 37.75 40.71
C LYS A 569 20.22 36.45 41.41
N ALA A 570 19.41 35.40 41.30
CA ALA A 570 19.68 34.10 41.91
C ALA A 570 20.97 33.47 41.37
N ILE A 571 21.16 33.45 40.04
CA ILE A 571 22.35 32.89 39.41
C ILE A 571 23.61 33.67 39.80
N LYS A 572 23.56 35.01 39.87
CA LYS A 572 24.68 35.82 40.38
C LYS A 572 25.07 35.41 41.81
N GLN A 573 24.09 35.26 42.71
CA GLN A 573 24.33 34.82 44.09
C GLN A 573 24.90 33.39 44.17
N ILE A 574 24.43 32.47 43.33
CA ILE A 574 24.92 31.09 43.29
C ILE A 574 26.36 31.04 42.76
N GLY A 575 26.65 31.76 41.67
CA GLY A 575 28.00 31.88 41.12
C GLY A 575 28.99 32.45 42.13
N GLU A 576 28.62 33.51 42.85
CA GLU A 576 29.45 34.10 43.90
C GLU A 576 29.68 33.17 45.10
N LYS A 577 28.68 32.35 45.48
CA LYS A 577 28.81 31.35 46.56
C LYS A 577 29.74 30.19 46.15
N GLN A 578 29.67 29.75 44.91
CA GLN A 578 30.52 28.69 44.35
C GLN A 578 31.98 29.14 44.25
N LEU A 579 32.24 30.40 43.86
CA LEU A 579 33.60 30.98 43.86
C LEU A 579 34.23 31.09 45.27
N LYS A 580 33.42 31.17 46.32
CA LYS A 580 33.89 31.27 47.71
C LYS A 580 34.09 29.91 48.40
N ARG A 581 33.53 28.82 47.87
CA ARG A 581 33.80 27.45 48.35
C ARG A 581 34.92 26.87 47.50
N GLY A 582 36.08 26.62 48.12
CA GLY A 582 37.21 25.98 47.45
C GLY A 582 36.88 24.60 46.83
N PRO A 583 37.81 23.99 46.08
CA PRO A 583 37.52 22.91 45.12
C PRO A 583 37.02 21.59 45.72
N GLU A 584 37.02 21.43 47.05
CA GLU A 584 36.82 20.14 47.74
C GLU A 584 35.36 19.68 47.89
N GLY A 585 34.39 20.42 47.36
CA GLY A 585 32.96 20.05 47.39
C GLY A 585 32.24 20.22 46.05
N SER A 586 32.97 20.39 44.96
CA SER A 586 32.41 20.63 43.64
C SER A 586 31.93 19.33 42.99
N ILE A 587 30.68 19.32 42.53
CA ILE A 587 30.17 18.29 41.62
C ILE A 587 31.12 18.31 40.41
N PRO A 588 31.74 17.18 40.01
CA PRO A 588 32.54 17.14 38.79
C PRO A 588 31.69 17.70 37.65
N LEU A 589 32.11 18.83 37.07
CA LEU A 589 31.57 19.31 35.81
C LEU A 589 31.76 18.17 34.81
N ALA A 590 30.68 17.51 34.42
CA ALA A 590 30.72 16.53 33.36
C ALA A 590 31.31 17.24 32.13
N LEU A 591 32.22 16.56 31.43
CA LEU A 591 33.05 17.08 30.33
C LEU A 591 32.26 17.76 29.18
N ASN A 592 30.93 17.73 29.19
CA ASN A 592 30.06 18.10 28.07
C ASN A 592 29.08 19.27 28.33
N SER A 593 29.08 19.93 29.50
CA SER A 593 28.22 21.12 29.72
C SER A 593 28.99 22.42 29.50
N GLN A 594 29.17 22.80 28.23
CA GLN A 594 29.90 23.99 27.76
C GLN A 594 29.15 25.32 27.96
N ILE A 595 28.39 25.50 29.06
CA ILE A 595 27.83 26.83 29.39
C ILE A 595 28.27 27.26 30.78
N SER A 596 29.11 28.29 30.84
CA SER A 596 29.56 28.88 32.10
C SER A 596 28.43 29.68 32.76
N TYR A 597 28.52 29.93 34.07
CA TYR A 597 27.59 30.84 34.76
C TYR A 597 27.56 32.24 34.12
N LYS A 598 28.64 32.65 33.46
CA LYS A 598 28.71 33.90 32.71
C LYS A 598 27.84 33.84 31.46
N GLU A 599 27.99 32.82 30.63
CA GLU A 599 27.18 32.64 29.42
C GLU A 599 25.68 32.46 29.74
N ALA A 600 25.34 31.76 30.83
CA ALA A 600 23.96 31.68 31.30
C ALA A 600 23.40 33.05 31.72
N LEU A 601 24.22 33.91 32.34
CA LEU A 601 23.82 35.27 32.67
C LEU A 601 23.65 36.15 31.43
N ASP A 602 24.53 36.01 30.43
CA ASP A 602 24.44 36.75 29.17
C ASP A 602 23.17 36.34 28.40
N HIS A 603 22.86 35.03 28.36
CA HIS A 603 21.63 34.49 27.79
C HIS A 603 20.36 35.05 28.46
N LEU A 604 20.31 35.07 29.79
CA LEU A 604 19.18 35.61 30.52
C LEU A 604 19.08 37.14 30.42
N GLN A 605 20.20 37.85 30.28
CA GLN A 605 20.18 39.29 30.03
C GLN A 605 19.60 39.61 28.66
N GLN A 606 19.98 38.86 27.62
CA GLN A 606 19.35 38.95 26.30
C GLN A 606 17.85 38.67 26.37
N SER A 607 17.47 37.63 27.12
CA SER A 607 16.06 37.26 27.35
C SER A 607 15.27 38.39 28.02
N LEU A 608 15.86 39.01 29.04
CA LEU A 608 15.26 40.15 29.74
C LEU A 608 15.11 41.35 28.81
N ALA A 609 16.15 41.68 28.04
CA ALA A 609 16.11 42.75 27.05
C ALA A 609 15.02 42.50 25.99
N HIS A 610 14.87 41.26 25.49
CA HIS A 610 13.80 40.93 24.54
C HIS A 610 12.41 41.16 25.14
N LEU A 611 12.17 40.74 26.39
CA LEU A 611 10.89 41.00 27.06
C LEU A 611 10.57 42.49 27.21
N GLU A 612 11.59 43.37 27.32
CA GLU A 612 11.38 44.83 27.30
C GLU A 612 10.90 45.32 25.93
N THR A 613 11.40 44.72 24.84
CA THR A 613 10.98 45.07 23.47
C THR A 613 9.51 44.75 23.19
N LEU A 614 8.89 43.83 23.95
CA LEU A 614 7.45 43.52 23.80
C LEU A 614 6.54 44.69 24.19
N ASN A 615 7.05 45.67 24.94
CA ASN A 615 6.34 46.91 25.25
C ASN A 615 6.58 48.01 24.21
N HIS A 616 7.39 47.76 23.19
CA HIS A 616 7.64 48.71 22.10
C HIS A 616 6.35 48.96 21.30
N SER A 617 6.12 50.21 20.89
CA SER A 617 4.87 50.64 20.23
C SER A 617 4.51 49.78 19.01
N PHE A 618 5.49 49.47 18.16
CA PHE A 618 5.32 48.59 17.00
C PHE A 618 4.90 47.15 17.36
N VAL A 619 5.52 46.55 18.39
CA VAL A 619 5.19 45.17 18.78
C VAL A 619 3.80 45.11 19.42
N VAL A 620 3.43 46.15 20.17
CA VAL A 620 2.07 46.31 20.70
C VAL A 620 1.05 46.49 19.56
N SER A 621 1.39 47.21 18.49
CA SER A 621 0.48 47.33 17.34
C SER A 621 0.28 46.02 16.59
N LEU A 622 1.29 45.15 16.51
CA LEU A 622 1.12 43.80 15.95
C LEU A 622 0.12 42.97 16.78
N LYS A 623 0.19 43.09 18.10
CA LYS A 623 -0.72 42.38 19.02
C LYS A 623 -2.15 42.93 18.98
N ALA A 624 -2.31 44.24 18.81
CA ALA A 624 -3.60 44.92 18.84
C ALA A 624 -4.35 44.88 17.50
N SER A 625 -3.72 44.36 16.44
CA SER A 625 -4.32 44.26 15.12
C SER A 625 -5.38 43.16 15.04
N ASP A 626 -6.47 43.42 14.33
CA ASP A 626 -7.57 42.46 14.10
C ASP A 626 -7.22 41.37 13.06
N GLN A 627 -6.07 41.48 12.38
CA GLN A 627 -5.64 40.48 11.40
C GLN A 627 -4.89 39.33 12.08
N ASP A 628 -5.36 38.10 11.86
CA ASP A 628 -4.78 36.89 12.44
C ASP A 628 -3.27 36.73 12.17
N GLN A 629 -2.80 37.18 11.00
CA GLN A 629 -1.39 37.14 10.60
C GLN A 629 -0.51 38.01 11.53
N PHE A 630 -0.90 39.25 11.83
CA PHE A 630 -0.14 40.14 12.71
C PHE A 630 -0.12 39.65 14.15
N SER A 631 -1.23 39.07 14.63
CA SER A 631 -1.25 38.39 15.93
C SER A 631 -0.31 37.18 15.96
N ASN A 632 -0.22 36.41 14.87
CA ASN A 632 0.72 35.31 14.75
C ASN A 632 2.18 35.79 14.74
N TYR A 633 2.50 36.87 14.03
CA TYR A 633 3.84 37.45 14.05
C TYR A 633 4.24 37.96 15.43
N TYR A 634 3.32 38.60 16.16
CA TYR A 634 3.58 38.96 17.56
C TYR A 634 3.93 37.72 18.39
N ARG A 635 3.16 36.63 18.25
CA ARG A 635 3.41 35.38 18.97
C ARG A 635 4.76 34.76 18.61
N LEU A 636 5.10 34.70 17.32
CA LEU A 636 6.38 34.16 16.86
C LEU A 636 7.55 35.05 17.31
N TYR A 637 7.38 36.38 17.30
CA TYR A 637 8.38 37.32 17.82
C TYR A 637 8.60 37.10 19.32
N ASP A 638 7.53 36.98 20.11
CA ASP A 638 7.59 36.72 21.55
C ASP A 638 8.31 35.38 21.87
N LEU A 639 8.04 34.34 21.09
CA LEU A 639 8.72 33.04 21.22
C LEU A 639 10.18 33.05 20.71
N SER A 640 10.55 34.05 19.91
CA SER A 640 11.89 34.11 19.29
C SER A 640 12.99 34.42 20.29
N ARG A 641 12.69 35.11 21.41
CA ARG A 641 13.71 35.61 22.37
C ARG A 641 14.77 36.52 21.73
N SER A 642 14.48 37.10 20.56
CA SER A 642 15.46 37.76 19.69
C SER A 642 16.63 36.85 19.24
N GLU A 643 16.43 35.54 19.18
CA GLU A 643 17.44 34.61 18.64
C GLU A 643 17.58 34.77 17.13
N ARG A 644 18.82 34.83 16.65
CA ARG A 644 19.13 35.07 15.23
C ARG A 644 18.38 34.13 14.28
N SER A 645 18.38 32.82 14.55
CA SER A 645 17.74 31.82 13.67
C SER A 645 16.22 31.99 13.64
N LYS A 646 15.58 32.15 14.80
CA LYS A 646 14.13 32.33 14.92
C LYS A 646 13.67 33.67 14.36
N LEU A 647 14.46 34.75 14.55
CA LEU A 647 14.18 36.06 13.96
C LEU A 647 14.30 36.03 12.43
N HIS A 648 15.33 35.36 11.90
CA HIS A 648 15.48 35.15 10.46
C HIS A 648 14.28 34.37 9.91
N GLU A 649 13.88 33.28 10.55
CA GLU A 649 12.72 32.48 10.13
C GLU A 649 11.41 33.26 10.18
N LEU A 650 11.19 34.06 11.22
CA LEU A 650 10.04 34.96 11.32
C LEU A 650 10.05 36.00 10.19
N ALA A 651 11.20 36.61 9.92
CA ALA A 651 11.34 37.59 8.85
C ALA A 651 11.09 36.96 7.48
N VAL A 652 11.57 35.73 7.24
CA VAL A 652 11.28 34.96 6.03
C VAL A 652 9.79 34.66 5.92
N THR A 653 9.14 34.27 7.03
CA THR A 653 7.69 34.02 7.07
C THR A 653 6.89 35.27 6.68
N MET A 654 7.26 36.44 7.21
CA MET A 654 6.62 37.71 6.83
C MET A 654 6.75 38.01 5.33
N VAL A 655 7.91 37.73 4.73
CA VAL A 655 8.16 37.93 3.29
C VAL A 655 7.36 36.93 2.45
N LEU A 656 7.32 35.65 2.84
CA LEU A 656 6.54 34.60 2.16
C LEU A 656 5.03 34.86 2.25
N ASP A 657 4.57 35.53 3.31
CA ASP A 657 3.18 35.95 3.44
C ASP A 657 2.81 37.16 2.57
N GLY A 658 3.79 37.78 1.90
CA GLY A 658 3.58 38.94 1.02
C GLY A 658 3.48 40.28 1.75
N GLN A 659 3.96 40.35 3.00
CA GLN A 659 3.92 41.60 3.77
C GLN A 659 4.93 42.63 3.23
N ALA A 660 4.64 43.91 3.45
CA ALA A 660 5.53 45.00 3.06
C ALA A 660 6.87 44.91 3.82
N LEU A 661 7.98 45.16 3.11
CA LEU A 661 9.34 44.99 3.64
C LEU A 661 9.63 45.90 4.84
N ASN A 662 8.94 47.04 4.94
CA ASN A 662 9.03 47.95 6.07
C ASN A 662 8.57 47.33 7.40
N ILE A 663 7.58 46.42 7.39
CA ILE A 663 7.08 45.74 8.60
C ILE A 663 8.16 44.80 9.14
N MET A 664 8.80 44.03 8.24
CA MET A 664 9.94 43.18 8.58
C MET A 664 11.12 44.02 9.09
N GLN A 665 11.43 45.15 8.45
CA GLN A 665 12.50 46.04 8.89
C GLN A 665 12.24 46.66 10.26
N GLN A 666 11.00 47.09 10.54
CA GLN A 666 10.60 47.62 11.84
C GLN A 666 10.68 46.54 12.93
N MET A 667 10.28 45.30 12.63
CA MET A 667 10.44 44.17 13.56
C MET A 667 11.91 43.91 13.89
N LEU A 668 12.77 43.84 12.87
CA LEU A 668 14.21 43.70 13.08
C LEU A 668 14.76 44.89 13.86
N ALA A 669 14.40 46.13 13.54
CA ALA A 669 14.89 47.31 14.27
C ALA A 669 14.56 47.29 15.77
N VAL A 670 13.47 46.63 16.17
CA VAL A 670 13.05 46.50 17.57
C VAL A 670 13.79 45.36 18.31
N ALA A 671 14.28 44.35 17.59
CA ALA A 671 14.94 43.19 18.20
C ALA A 671 16.33 43.54 18.78
N VAL A 672 16.71 42.89 19.88
CA VAL A 672 17.91 43.21 20.67
C VAL A 672 19.22 42.99 19.90
N GLU A 673 19.28 41.97 19.04
CA GLU A 673 20.50 41.57 18.28
C GLU A 673 20.26 41.51 16.75
N SER A 674 19.44 42.43 16.23
CA SER A 674 19.01 42.42 14.83
C SER A 674 20.07 42.83 13.82
N GLN A 675 21.14 43.51 14.23
CA GLN A 675 22.24 43.91 13.34
C GLN A 675 22.94 42.71 12.68
N SER A 676 22.70 41.50 13.18
CA SER A 676 23.22 40.24 12.64
C SER A 676 22.40 39.64 11.49
N VAL A 677 21.12 40.04 11.33
CA VAL A 677 20.21 39.52 10.31
C VAL A 677 20.12 40.53 9.16
N SER A 678 20.64 40.13 7.99
CA SER A 678 20.59 40.98 6.79
C SER A 678 19.20 40.87 6.14
N SER A 679 18.50 41.99 5.98
CA SER A 679 17.22 42.05 5.25
C SER A 679 17.34 41.48 3.83
N LYS A 680 18.48 41.69 3.17
CA LYS A 680 18.77 41.11 1.85
C LYS A 680 18.86 39.57 1.91
N ALA A 681 19.50 39.03 2.94
CA ALA A 681 19.61 37.58 3.11
C ALA A 681 18.25 36.92 3.41
N VAL A 682 17.37 37.62 4.13
CA VAL A 682 15.99 37.16 4.40
C VAL A 682 15.19 37.05 3.10
N VAL A 683 15.18 38.11 2.28
CA VAL A 683 14.45 38.10 1.00
C VAL A 683 15.05 37.07 0.04
N GLN A 684 16.39 36.93 0.01
CA GLN A 684 17.06 35.91 -0.78
C GLN A 684 16.66 34.48 -0.37
N ASP A 685 16.60 34.18 0.93
CA ASP A 685 16.16 32.88 1.44
C ASP A 685 14.69 32.60 1.06
N ALA A 686 13.81 33.59 1.21
CA ALA A 686 12.41 33.46 0.80
C ALA A 686 12.27 33.15 -0.71
N VAL A 687 13.01 33.87 -1.57
CA VAL A 687 13.03 33.61 -3.03
C VAL A 687 13.57 32.22 -3.33
N GLN A 688 14.64 31.79 -2.65
CA GLN A 688 15.23 30.47 -2.87
C GLN A 688 14.28 29.32 -2.47
N ARG A 689 13.54 29.46 -1.36
CA ARG A 689 12.54 28.46 -0.95
C ARG A 689 11.42 28.32 -1.99
N VAL A 690 10.99 29.44 -2.59
CA VAL A 690 10.02 29.43 -3.70
C VAL A 690 10.59 28.77 -4.94
N ILE A 691 11.83 29.08 -5.32
CA ILE A 691 12.51 28.43 -6.46
C ILE A 691 12.62 26.91 -6.23
N ASN A 692 13.08 26.47 -5.06
CA ASN A 692 13.24 25.05 -4.74
C ASN A 692 11.90 24.29 -4.82
N THR A 693 10.83 24.91 -4.33
CA THR A 693 9.47 24.36 -4.41
C THR A 693 9.01 24.23 -5.87
N LEU A 694 9.33 25.20 -6.73
CA LEU A 694 9.00 25.20 -8.16
C LEU A 694 9.85 24.22 -8.99
N SER A 695 11.08 23.93 -8.57
CA SER A 695 12.00 23.03 -9.26
C SER A 695 11.79 21.55 -8.91
N ASP A 696 11.83 21.22 -7.61
CA ASP A 696 11.94 19.83 -7.12
C ASP A 696 10.69 19.36 -6.36
N GLY A 697 9.71 20.24 -6.16
CA GLY A 697 8.52 19.95 -5.34
C GLY A 697 8.81 19.86 -3.84
N SER A 698 9.87 20.51 -3.34
CA SER A 698 10.16 20.55 -1.91
C SER A 698 9.04 21.23 -1.11
N THR A 699 8.74 20.75 0.09
CA THR A 699 7.66 21.24 0.96
C THR A 699 8.15 22.29 1.96
N ASP A 700 8.98 23.24 1.52
CA ASP A 700 9.51 24.30 2.40
C ASP A 700 8.52 25.49 2.55
N ILE A 701 7.39 25.44 1.82
CA ILE A 701 6.34 26.45 1.82
C ILE A 701 5.04 25.82 2.35
N PRO A 702 4.24 26.55 3.16
CA PRO A 702 2.92 26.09 3.58
C PRO A 702 2.02 25.76 2.38
N SER A 703 1.48 24.54 2.36
CA SER A 703 0.74 23.91 1.24
C SER A 703 -0.52 24.65 0.74
N GLU A 704 -0.93 25.74 1.38
CA GLU A 704 -2.19 26.43 1.12
C GLU A 704 -2.10 27.52 0.03
N LYS A 705 -0.89 28.00 -0.31
CA LYS A 705 -0.67 29.10 -1.26
C LYS A 705 0.13 28.64 -2.49
N ASP A 706 -0.25 29.12 -3.66
CA ASP A 706 0.47 28.88 -4.92
C ASP A 706 1.86 29.54 -4.86
N PRO A 707 2.98 28.80 -5.02
CA PRO A 707 4.32 29.35 -4.99
C PRO A 707 4.54 30.51 -5.98
N LEU A 708 3.84 30.49 -7.12
CA LEU A 708 3.92 31.57 -8.11
C LEU A 708 3.28 32.87 -7.62
N GLN A 709 2.16 32.78 -6.89
CA GLN A 709 1.51 33.95 -6.28
C GLN A 709 2.35 34.52 -5.13
N ILE A 710 3.04 33.67 -4.38
CA ILE A 710 3.98 34.11 -3.35
C ILE A 710 5.13 34.89 -4.00
N LEU A 711 5.72 34.36 -5.08
CA LEU A 711 6.80 35.07 -5.77
C LEU A 711 6.33 36.43 -6.31
N GLU A 712 5.14 36.47 -6.90
CA GLU A 712 4.51 37.70 -7.37
C GLU A 712 4.39 38.72 -6.23
N SER A 713 3.89 38.29 -5.07
CA SER A 713 3.77 39.13 -3.87
C SER A 713 5.14 39.67 -3.41
N ILE A 714 6.16 38.82 -3.36
CA ILE A 714 7.53 39.23 -2.99
C ILE A 714 8.07 40.26 -3.98
N VAL A 715 7.93 40.01 -5.27
CA VAL A 715 8.39 40.92 -6.33
C VAL A 715 7.67 42.26 -6.26
N THR A 716 6.35 42.26 -6.03
CA THR A 716 5.59 43.51 -5.85
C THR A 716 6.03 44.28 -4.61
N SER A 717 6.28 43.59 -3.48
CA SER A 717 6.75 44.24 -2.25
C SER A 717 8.14 44.84 -2.41
N VAL A 718 9.06 44.19 -3.14
CA VAL A 718 10.38 44.75 -3.46
C VAL A 718 10.25 45.91 -4.43
N HIS A 719 9.37 45.81 -5.44
CA HIS A 719 9.13 46.90 -6.39
C HIS A 719 8.62 48.17 -5.68
N SER A 720 7.61 48.03 -4.82
CA SER A 720 7.08 49.16 -4.03
C SER A 720 8.13 49.76 -3.09
N ASP A 721 8.96 48.95 -2.42
CA ASP A 721 10.06 49.46 -1.58
C ASP A 721 11.06 50.30 -2.38
N VAL A 722 11.42 49.84 -3.59
CA VAL A 722 12.34 50.57 -4.48
C VAL A 722 11.72 51.87 -5.00
N GLU A 723 10.43 51.87 -5.36
CA GLU A 723 9.71 53.09 -5.77
C GLU A 723 9.62 54.13 -4.64
N ASP A 724 9.42 53.67 -3.40
CA ASP A 724 9.39 54.51 -2.19
C ASP A 724 10.80 55.00 -1.76
N GLY A 725 11.85 54.65 -2.52
CA GLY A 725 13.24 55.07 -2.28
C GLY A 725 14.01 54.19 -1.30
N GLY A 726 13.46 53.01 -0.96
CA GLY A 726 14.12 51.95 -0.21
C GLY A 726 15.37 51.41 -0.91
N ARG A 727 16.29 50.88 -0.11
CA ARG A 727 17.56 50.27 -0.59
C ARG A 727 17.80 48.89 0.01
N LEU A 728 16.76 48.24 0.51
CA LEU A 728 16.88 46.95 1.19
C LEU A 728 17.29 45.84 0.22
N VAL A 729 16.59 45.76 -0.91
CA VAL A 729 16.85 44.83 -2.01
C VAL A 729 16.69 45.60 -3.31
N SER A 730 17.66 45.49 -4.21
CA SER A 730 17.57 46.11 -5.53
C SER A 730 16.85 45.21 -6.53
N SER A 731 16.26 45.79 -7.57
CA SER A 731 15.71 45.03 -8.70
C SER A 731 16.76 44.13 -9.36
N ASP A 732 18.02 44.57 -9.41
CA ASP A 732 19.14 43.79 -9.94
C ASP A 732 19.46 42.56 -9.09
N ASP A 733 19.33 42.66 -7.77
CA ASP A 733 19.54 41.52 -6.86
C ASP A 733 18.49 40.43 -7.12
N LEU A 734 17.22 40.82 -7.24
CA LEU A 734 16.10 39.89 -7.47
C LEU A 734 16.24 39.19 -8.84
N LEU A 735 16.62 39.96 -9.88
CA LEU A 735 16.95 39.41 -11.20
C LEU A 735 18.12 38.42 -11.12
N SER A 736 19.18 38.73 -10.35
CA SER A 736 20.34 37.84 -10.22
C SER A 736 19.99 36.49 -9.58
N TRP A 737 19.02 36.45 -8.65
CA TRP A 737 18.58 35.23 -7.99
C TRP A 737 17.65 34.38 -8.84
N LEU A 738 16.82 35.01 -9.69
CA LEU A 738 15.86 34.30 -10.55
C LEU A 738 16.44 33.88 -11.91
N ARG A 739 17.52 34.52 -12.38
CA ARG A 739 18.20 34.19 -13.64
C ARG A 739 18.60 32.71 -13.78
N PRO A 740 19.25 32.07 -12.78
CA PRO A 740 19.59 30.66 -12.87
C PRO A 740 18.37 29.76 -13.11
N PHE A 741 17.27 30.01 -12.40
CA PHE A 741 16.02 29.26 -12.56
C PHE A 741 15.39 29.47 -13.94
N CYS A 742 15.38 30.70 -14.44
CA CYS A 742 14.82 31.02 -15.75
C CYS A 742 15.67 30.46 -16.91
N GLY A 743 16.99 30.38 -16.73
CA GLY A 743 17.95 29.91 -17.73
C GLY A 743 18.12 28.38 -17.78
N ASP A 744 17.61 27.64 -16.80
CA ASP A 744 17.74 26.19 -16.74
C ASP A 744 16.80 25.51 -17.74
N ALA A 745 17.37 24.77 -18.70
CA ALA A 745 16.64 24.08 -19.75
C ALA A 745 15.88 22.83 -19.25
N ASP A 746 16.34 22.23 -18.14
CA ASP A 746 15.83 20.97 -17.60
C ASP A 746 14.55 21.16 -16.77
N LEU A 747 14.25 22.40 -16.36
CA LEU A 747 13.06 22.73 -15.56
C LEU A 747 11.78 22.88 -16.40
N PRO A 748 10.57 22.76 -15.81
CA PRO A 748 9.31 22.97 -16.54
C PRO A 748 9.20 24.37 -17.16
N VAL A 749 8.67 24.47 -18.38
CA VAL A 749 8.56 25.75 -19.13
C VAL A 749 7.54 26.69 -18.51
N LYS A 750 6.43 26.17 -17.97
CA LYS A 750 5.32 26.99 -17.46
C LYS A 750 5.71 27.89 -16.27
N PRO A 751 6.35 27.39 -15.19
CA PRO A 751 6.85 28.23 -14.10
C PRO A 751 7.84 29.29 -14.59
N ARG A 752 8.80 28.91 -15.45
CA ARG A 752 9.80 29.84 -16.02
C ARG A 752 9.15 31.02 -16.76
N ILE A 753 8.12 30.76 -17.56
CA ILE A 753 7.36 31.82 -18.25
C ILE A 753 6.65 32.73 -17.24
N TYR A 754 6.01 32.16 -16.22
CA TYR A 754 5.26 32.95 -15.24
C TYR A 754 6.20 33.86 -14.42
N VAL A 755 7.35 33.34 -13.97
CA VAL A 755 8.39 34.14 -13.29
C VAL A 755 8.86 35.30 -14.16
N LEU A 756 9.21 35.03 -15.43
CA LEU A 756 9.63 36.07 -16.36
C LEU A 756 8.51 37.09 -16.65
N GLN A 757 7.24 36.67 -16.63
CA GLN A 757 6.10 37.57 -16.80
C GLN A 757 5.88 38.47 -15.58
N ILE A 758 6.00 37.93 -14.35
CA ILE A 758 5.99 38.73 -13.12
C ILE A 758 7.09 39.80 -13.20
N LEU A 759 8.30 39.39 -13.62
CA LEU A 759 9.43 40.32 -13.76
C LEU A 759 9.22 41.33 -14.91
N GLU A 760 8.62 40.95 -16.04
CA GLU A 760 8.26 41.84 -17.16
C GLU A 760 7.27 42.93 -16.72
N GLN A 761 6.35 42.58 -15.81
CA GLN A 761 5.34 43.50 -15.30
C GLN A 761 5.88 44.42 -14.20
N ALA A 762 6.77 43.91 -13.33
CA ALA A 762 7.31 44.64 -12.20
C ALA A 762 8.59 45.44 -12.53
N PHE A 763 9.38 45.04 -13.53
CA PHE A 763 10.67 45.67 -13.85
C PHE A 763 10.90 45.81 -15.36
N HIS A 764 11.77 46.75 -15.74
CA HIS A 764 12.27 46.83 -17.11
C HIS A 764 13.32 45.72 -17.35
N LEU A 765 12.88 44.62 -17.97
CA LEU A 765 13.77 43.51 -18.35
C LEU A 765 14.86 43.96 -19.34
N GLY A 766 16.07 43.42 -19.17
CA GLY A 766 17.15 43.58 -20.16
C GLY A 766 16.86 42.82 -21.46
N ASP A 767 17.59 43.17 -22.52
CA ASP A 767 17.39 42.60 -23.86
C ASP A 767 17.47 41.06 -23.87
N GLU A 768 18.40 40.45 -23.13
CA GLU A 768 18.56 38.99 -23.06
C GLU A 768 17.40 38.27 -22.36
N ASP A 769 16.91 38.82 -21.25
CA ASP A 769 15.78 38.26 -20.50
C ASP A 769 14.47 38.38 -21.32
N SER A 770 14.33 39.47 -22.08
CA SER A 770 13.21 39.64 -23.02
C SER A 770 13.24 38.61 -24.16
N LYS A 771 14.42 38.29 -24.71
CA LYS A 771 14.59 37.27 -25.76
C LYS A 771 14.28 35.86 -25.25
N LEU A 772 14.71 35.52 -24.03
CA LEU A 772 14.40 34.23 -23.39
C LEU A 772 12.90 34.03 -23.19
N LEU A 773 12.20 35.06 -22.72
CA LEU A 773 10.75 35.02 -22.56
C LEU A 773 10.03 34.74 -23.90
N VAL A 774 10.46 35.40 -24.97
CA VAL A 774 9.92 35.18 -26.31
C VAL A 774 10.25 33.76 -26.82
N LEU A 775 11.44 33.23 -26.56
CA LEU A 775 11.82 31.85 -26.90
C LEU A 775 10.90 30.84 -26.19
N PHE A 776 10.73 30.94 -24.88
CA PHE A 776 9.94 29.97 -24.11
C PHE A 776 8.45 30.00 -24.50
N ARG A 777 7.89 31.21 -24.73
CA ARG A 777 6.55 31.36 -25.30
C ARG A 777 6.43 30.66 -26.66
N THR A 778 7.44 30.78 -27.52
CA THR A 778 7.49 30.12 -28.84
C THR A 778 7.54 28.59 -28.71
N GLN A 779 8.43 28.06 -27.87
CA GLN A 779 8.57 26.61 -27.65
C GLN A 779 7.29 25.99 -27.05
N ALA A 780 6.61 26.69 -26.15
CA ALA A 780 5.36 26.23 -25.56
C ALA A 780 4.26 26.03 -26.60
N VAL A 781 4.13 26.97 -27.56
CA VAL A 781 3.15 26.88 -28.65
C VAL A 781 3.55 25.81 -29.67
N LEU A 782 4.84 25.72 -30.00
CA LEU A 782 5.33 24.72 -30.96
C LEU A 782 5.20 23.30 -30.45
N LYS A 783 5.47 23.03 -29.17
CA LYS A 783 5.33 21.67 -28.61
C LYS A 783 3.91 21.10 -28.74
N ALA A 784 2.89 21.97 -28.81
CA ALA A 784 1.49 21.55 -28.89
C ALA A 784 1.05 21.13 -30.31
N CYS A 785 1.58 21.76 -31.37
CA CYS A 785 1.18 21.45 -32.76
C CYS A 785 2.32 20.95 -33.67
N TRP A 786 3.58 21.28 -33.36
CA TRP A 786 4.78 20.88 -34.10
C TRP A 786 5.85 20.32 -33.16
N PRO A 787 5.61 19.15 -32.53
CA PRO A 787 6.51 18.58 -31.52
C PRO A 787 7.92 18.27 -32.07
N ASP A 788 8.03 18.00 -33.38
CA ASP A 788 9.31 17.67 -34.04
C ASP A 788 10.19 18.90 -34.33
N ARG A 789 9.68 20.12 -34.12
CA ARG A 789 10.37 21.35 -34.50
C ARG A 789 11.02 22.02 -33.30
N GLN A 790 12.33 21.83 -33.17
CA GLN A 790 13.15 22.50 -32.14
C GLN A 790 13.54 23.91 -32.58
N VAL A 791 13.33 24.89 -31.69
CA VAL A 791 13.61 26.30 -31.94
C VAL A 791 14.56 26.83 -30.87
N ASN A 792 15.63 27.49 -31.33
CA ASN A 792 16.67 28.11 -30.50
C ASN A 792 16.51 29.65 -30.48
N ILE A 793 17.16 30.31 -29.52
CA ILE A 793 17.13 31.79 -29.35
C ILE A 793 17.41 32.52 -30.67
N SER A 794 18.36 32.03 -31.45
CA SER A 794 18.77 32.64 -32.73
C SER A 794 17.65 32.73 -33.77
N ALA A 795 16.61 31.91 -33.69
CA ALA A 795 15.47 31.92 -34.62
C ALA A 795 14.39 32.94 -34.23
N VAL A 796 14.39 33.40 -32.98
CA VAL A 796 13.36 34.28 -32.40
C VAL A 796 13.93 35.64 -31.96
N GLU A 797 15.25 35.80 -32.10
CA GLU A 797 16.05 36.93 -31.62
C GLU A 797 15.54 38.30 -32.10
N ASN A 798 15.18 38.41 -33.38
CA ASN A 798 14.76 39.65 -34.01
C ASN A 798 13.40 39.48 -34.70
N GLU A 799 12.69 40.60 -34.88
CA GLU A 799 11.37 40.62 -35.52
C GLU A 799 11.35 39.94 -36.90
N GLU A 800 12.36 40.18 -37.73
CA GLU A 800 12.46 39.57 -39.06
C GLU A 800 12.57 38.04 -39.00
N LYS A 801 13.33 37.51 -38.03
CA LYS A 801 13.50 36.07 -37.86
C LYS A 801 12.22 35.41 -37.33
N ARG A 802 11.52 36.08 -36.39
CA ARG A 802 10.19 35.67 -35.93
C ARG A 802 9.20 35.60 -37.07
N TYR A 803 9.21 36.59 -37.95
CA TYR A 803 8.35 36.60 -39.12
C TYR A 803 8.67 35.49 -40.12
N ARG A 804 9.95 35.21 -40.40
CA ARG A 804 10.35 34.05 -41.23
C ARG A 804 9.87 32.73 -40.63
N LEU A 805 10.06 32.54 -39.32
CA LEU A 805 9.56 31.35 -38.63
C LEU A 805 8.04 31.22 -38.75
N PHE A 806 7.30 32.32 -38.60
CA PHE A 806 5.85 32.33 -38.82
C PHE A 806 5.46 31.92 -40.25
N LEU A 807 6.13 32.47 -41.27
CA LEU A 807 5.85 32.10 -42.67
C LEU A 807 6.15 30.61 -42.93
N GLU A 808 7.27 30.10 -42.43
CA GLU A 808 7.61 28.68 -42.58
C GLU A 808 6.58 27.76 -41.92
N LEU A 809 6.06 28.14 -40.74
CA LEU A 809 5.00 27.38 -40.07
C LEU A 809 3.67 27.48 -40.83
N LEU A 810 3.31 28.68 -41.29
CA LEU A 810 2.11 28.95 -42.08
C LEU A 810 2.09 28.17 -43.41
N ASP A 811 3.24 28.06 -44.06
CA ASP A 811 3.38 27.29 -45.30
C ASP A 811 3.21 25.79 -45.06
N SER A 812 3.73 25.28 -43.94
CA SER A 812 3.56 23.88 -43.53
C SER A 812 2.17 23.54 -42.97
N SER A 813 1.36 24.55 -42.64
CA SER A 813 0.04 24.36 -42.01
C SER A 813 -1.06 24.08 -43.04
N ASN A 814 -1.88 23.08 -42.76
CA ASN A 814 -3.04 22.67 -43.56
C ASN A 814 -4.31 22.38 -42.74
N GLN A 815 -4.23 22.39 -41.40
CA GLN A 815 -5.35 22.09 -40.50
C GLN A 815 -5.82 23.31 -39.70
N GLY A 816 -7.11 23.37 -39.36
CA GLY A 816 -7.70 24.45 -38.55
C GLY A 816 -7.01 24.66 -37.19
N THR A 817 -6.67 23.56 -36.51
CA THR A 817 -5.96 23.57 -35.22
C THR A 817 -4.57 24.20 -35.30
N GLU A 818 -3.85 23.98 -36.40
CA GLU A 818 -2.52 24.57 -36.64
C GLU A 818 -2.63 26.10 -36.79
N PHE A 819 -3.65 26.58 -37.52
CA PHE A 819 -3.90 28.02 -37.64
C PHE A 819 -4.23 28.67 -36.29
N GLN A 820 -5.00 28.01 -35.42
CA GLN A 820 -5.25 28.49 -34.05
C GLN A 820 -3.96 28.64 -33.23
N HIS A 821 -3.04 27.69 -33.36
CA HIS A 821 -1.75 27.78 -32.68
C HIS A 821 -0.86 28.88 -33.25
N LEU A 822 -0.98 29.21 -34.54
CA LEU A 822 -0.34 30.41 -35.11
C LEU A 822 -0.93 31.72 -34.57
N VAL A 823 -2.24 31.77 -34.31
CA VAL A 823 -2.87 32.92 -33.62
C VAL A 823 -2.26 33.10 -32.23
N LEU A 824 -2.16 32.03 -31.45
CA LEU A 824 -1.56 32.05 -30.12
C LEU A 824 -0.09 32.48 -30.16
N LEU A 825 0.66 32.02 -31.17
CA LEU A 825 2.06 32.39 -31.37
C LEU A 825 2.22 33.89 -31.65
N LEU A 826 1.41 34.44 -32.56
CA LEU A 826 1.44 35.86 -32.90
C LEU A 826 1.01 36.76 -31.73
N GLN A 827 0.11 36.29 -30.87
CA GLN A 827 -0.30 37.00 -29.65
C GLN A 827 0.74 36.93 -28.53
N ALA A 828 1.50 35.83 -28.45
CA ALA A 828 2.55 35.64 -27.44
C ALA A 828 3.82 36.48 -27.73
N TRP A 829 4.00 36.88 -28.99
CA TRP A 829 5.12 37.66 -29.48
C TRP A 829 4.93 39.17 -29.30
N PRO A 830 6.01 39.98 -29.22
CA PRO A 830 5.90 41.43 -29.36
C PRO A 830 5.29 41.83 -30.72
N PRO A 831 4.44 42.88 -30.80
CA PRO A 831 3.83 43.34 -32.05
C PRO A 831 4.88 43.59 -33.13
N MET A 832 4.66 43.03 -34.32
CA MET A 832 5.54 43.24 -35.47
C MET A 832 5.25 44.62 -36.08
N LYS A 833 6.26 45.49 -36.21
CA LYS A 833 6.17 46.87 -36.72
C LYS A 833 7.16 47.15 -37.87
N TYR A 834 7.82 46.14 -38.44
CA TYR A 834 8.85 46.32 -39.47
C TYR A 834 8.31 47.12 -40.67
N LYS A 835 9.09 48.09 -41.16
CA LYS A 835 8.62 49.13 -42.09
C LYS A 835 8.10 48.61 -43.44
N ASP A 836 8.65 47.52 -43.96
CA ASP A 836 8.19 46.88 -45.22
C ASP A 836 6.86 46.10 -45.07
N MET A 837 6.47 45.82 -43.82
CA MET A 837 5.27 45.04 -43.44
C MET A 837 4.02 45.91 -43.26
N SER A 838 4.17 47.22 -43.47
CA SER A 838 3.06 48.19 -43.55
C SER A 838 2.36 48.18 -44.91
N SER A 839 2.93 47.47 -45.90
CA SER A 839 2.25 47.16 -47.15
C SER A 839 1.18 46.08 -46.94
N GLU A 840 0.05 46.23 -47.62
CA GLU A 840 -1.17 45.39 -47.52
C GLU A 840 -0.91 43.88 -47.76
N GLU A 841 0.25 43.53 -48.34
CA GLU A 841 0.66 42.15 -48.62
C GLU A 841 1.66 41.58 -47.60
N GLY A 842 2.18 42.38 -46.67
CA GLY A 842 3.23 41.96 -45.73
C GLY A 842 2.74 41.58 -44.33
N ASN A 843 1.51 41.92 -43.94
CA ASN A 843 1.07 41.75 -42.55
C ASN A 843 0.84 40.27 -42.17
N ALA A 844 1.39 39.82 -41.04
CA ALA A 844 1.28 38.44 -40.55
C ALA A 844 -0.18 38.00 -40.32
N TRP A 845 -1.04 38.89 -39.80
CA TRP A 845 -2.46 38.59 -39.60
C TRP A 845 -3.23 38.50 -40.92
N ILE A 846 -2.89 39.32 -41.90
CA ILE A 846 -3.47 39.23 -43.26
C ILE A 846 -3.02 37.93 -43.94
N LYS A 847 -1.74 37.56 -43.85
CA LYS A 847 -1.23 36.29 -44.38
C LYS A 847 -1.90 35.08 -43.73
N LEU A 848 -2.08 35.11 -42.41
CA LEU A 848 -2.76 34.05 -41.68
C LEU A 848 -4.22 33.90 -42.13
N THR A 849 -4.98 35.00 -42.15
CA THR A 849 -6.39 34.99 -42.59
C THR A 849 -6.52 34.61 -44.07
N THR A 850 -5.57 35.01 -44.92
CA THR A 850 -5.52 34.58 -46.33
C THR A 850 -5.31 33.08 -46.44
N ALA A 851 -4.34 32.51 -45.74
CA ALA A 851 -4.08 31.07 -45.74
C ALA A 851 -5.29 30.27 -45.20
N MET A 852 -5.88 30.74 -44.10
CA MET A 852 -7.10 30.17 -43.50
C MET A 852 -8.28 30.14 -44.49
N LEU A 853 -8.47 31.19 -45.30
CA LEU A 853 -9.57 31.28 -46.26
C LEU A 853 -9.28 30.60 -47.62
N THR A 854 -8.02 30.23 -47.90
CA THR A 854 -7.61 29.64 -49.20
C THR A 854 -7.27 28.16 -49.11
N LYS A 855 -6.64 27.69 -48.03
CA LYS A 855 -6.18 26.30 -47.88
C LYS A 855 -7.26 25.35 -47.31
N CYS A 856 -8.34 25.87 -46.73
CA CYS A 856 -9.37 25.04 -46.10
C CYS A 856 -10.39 24.44 -47.09
N SER A 857 -10.92 23.25 -46.76
CA SER A 857 -11.88 22.52 -47.58
C SER A 857 -13.25 23.21 -47.68
N THR A 858 -13.99 22.95 -48.76
CA THR A 858 -15.30 23.56 -49.03
C THR A 858 -16.38 23.28 -47.98
N GLU A 859 -16.23 22.21 -47.19
CA GLU A 859 -17.20 21.79 -46.16
C GLU A 859 -17.09 22.58 -44.84
N GLN A 860 -15.98 23.29 -44.60
CA GLN A 860 -15.71 24.02 -43.34
C GLN A 860 -15.82 25.56 -43.45
N LYS A 861 -16.28 26.08 -44.60
CA LYS A 861 -16.28 27.52 -44.92
C LYS A 861 -16.97 28.40 -43.86
N GLY A 862 -18.13 27.98 -43.35
CA GLY A 862 -18.90 28.75 -42.35
C GLY A 862 -18.17 28.89 -41.00
N ALA A 863 -17.62 27.78 -40.49
CA ALA A 863 -16.86 27.76 -39.24
C ALA A 863 -15.58 28.61 -39.33
N MET A 864 -14.94 28.62 -40.50
CA MET A 864 -13.73 29.43 -40.74
C MET A 864 -14.01 30.93 -40.69
N GLY A 865 -15.13 31.36 -41.26
CA GLY A 865 -15.55 32.77 -41.20
C GLY A 865 -15.80 33.23 -39.76
N SER A 866 -16.45 32.40 -38.94
CA SER A 866 -16.62 32.71 -37.51
C SER A 866 -15.31 32.73 -36.72
N GLU A 867 -14.35 31.89 -37.09
CA GLU A 867 -13.03 31.86 -36.45
C GLU A 867 -12.20 33.10 -36.79
N VAL A 868 -12.20 33.55 -38.05
CA VAL A 868 -11.56 34.82 -38.45
C VAL A 868 -12.16 36.00 -37.68
N LEU A 869 -13.49 36.03 -37.53
CA LEU A 869 -14.17 37.04 -36.71
C LEU A 869 -13.74 36.97 -35.24
N ALA A 870 -13.64 35.77 -34.66
CA ALA A 870 -13.17 35.57 -33.29
C ALA A 870 -11.73 36.05 -33.09
N ILE A 871 -10.85 35.81 -34.07
CA ILE A 871 -9.47 36.34 -34.06
C ILE A 871 -9.49 37.86 -34.02
N CYS A 872 -10.21 38.53 -34.94
CA CYS A 872 -10.30 39.98 -34.95
C CYS A 872 -10.78 40.55 -33.59
N ARG A 873 -11.80 39.95 -32.99
CA ARG A 873 -12.34 40.36 -31.68
C ARG A 873 -11.34 40.20 -30.55
N SER A 874 -10.56 39.11 -30.55
CA SER A 874 -9.51 38.88 -29.55
C SER A 874 -8.42 39.96 -29.56
N LEU A 875 -8.25 40.68 -30.68
CA LEU A 875 -7.21 41.69 -30.86
C LEU A 875 -7.64 43.11 -30.46
N TYR A 876 -8.93 43.38 -30.20
CA TYR A 876 -9.42 44.76 -29.99
C TYR A 876 -8.83 45.46 -28.76
N LYS A 877 -8.64 44.73 -27.66
CA LYS A 877 -8.15 45.28 -26.37
C LYS A 877 -6.67 44.99 -26.12
N THR A 878 -5.97 44.42 -27.09
CA THR A 878 -4.57 44.01 -26.90
C THR A 878 -3.60 44.95 -27.63
N LYS A 879 -2.32 44.84 -27.28
CA LYS A 879 -1.20 45.51 -27.99
C LYS A 879 -1.09 45.12 -29.48
N HIS A 880 -1.88 44.15 -29.95
CA HIS A 880 -1.91 43.63 -31.32
C HIS A 880 -3.10 44.15 -32.15
N ARG A 881 -3.76 45.23 -31.72
CA ARG A 881 -4.89 45.83 -32.44
C ARG A 881 -4.55 46.06 -33.93
N LEU A 882 -5.40 45.52 -34.80
CA LEU A 882 -5.23 45.63 -36.24
C LEU A 882 -5.51 47.07 -36.73
N PRO A 883 -4.68 47.61 -37.65
CA PRO A 883 -5.01 48.84 -38.36
C PRO A 883 -6.32 48.73 -39.15
N LEU A 884 -7.02 49.85 -39.31
CA LEU A 884 -8.30 49.93 -40.03
C LEU A 884 -8.21 49.41 -41.48
N GLN A 885 -7.09 49.63 -42.15
CA GLN A 885 -6.85 49.15 -43.52
C GLN A 885 -6.83 47.62 -43.59
N CYS A 886 -6.16 46.96 -42.62
CA CYS A 886 -6.16 45.50 -42.53
C CYS A 886 -7.55 44.94 -42.24
N MET A 887 -8.35 45.65 -41.43
CA MET A 887 -9.74 45.27 -41.15
C MET A 887 -10.63 45.36 -42.39
N LYS A 888 -10.47 46.41 -43.21
CA LYS A 888 -11.17 46.55 -44.52
C LYS A 888 -10.79 45.42 -45.48
N GLN A 889 -9.52 45.01 -45.50
CA GLN A 889 -9.05 43.91 -46.34
C GLN A 889 -9.60 42.55 -45.87
N ILE A 890 -9.61 42.27 -44.57
CA ILE A 890 -10.21 41.04 -44.04
C ILE A 890 -11.72 41.00 -44.34
N TRP A 891 -12.40 42.15 -44.20
CA TRP A 891 -13.83 42.27 -44.52
C TRP A 891 -14.12 41.98 -46.00
N THR A 892 -13.34 42.55 -46.93
CA THR A 892 -13.49 42.26 -48.37
C THR A 892 -13.19 40.80 -48.69
N MET A 893 -12.14 40.21 -48.11
CA MET A 893 -11.82 38.78 -48.30
C MET A 893 -12.93 37.84 -47.83
N LEU A 894 -13.63 38.17 -46.73
CA LEU A 894 -14.78 37.40 -46.26
C LEU A 894 -15.93 37.47 -47.27
N LEU A 895 -16.20 38.64 -47.84
CA LEU A 895 -17.23 38.81 -48.87
C LEU A 895 -16.89 38.06 -50.17
N ASP A 896 -15.64 38.13 -50.63
CA ASP A 896 -15.17 37.43 -51.84
C ASP A 896 -15.32 35.89 -51.74
N LYS A 897 -15.32 35.36 -50.52
CA LYS A 897 -15.55 33.93 -50.23
C LYS A 897 -17.00 33.57 -49.94
N SER A 898 -17.93 34.50 -50.14
CA SER A 898 -19.36 34.36 -49.86
C SER A 898 -19.68 34.11 -48.37
N LEU A 899 -18.85 34.62 -47.45
CA LEU A 899 -19.05 34.53 -46.00
C LEU A 899 -19.71 35.81 -45.49
N LEU A 900 -20.99 35.98 -45.82
CA LEU A 900 -21.75 37.20 -45.58
C LEU A 900 -21.91 37.50 -44.08
N LEU A 901 -22.40 36.55 -43.28
CA LEU A 901 -22.70 36.78 -41.86
C LEU A 901 -21.47 37.23 -41.02
N PRO A 902 -20.29 36.59 -41.10
CA PRO A 902 -19.09 37.08 -40.41
C PRO A 902 -18.62 38.45 -40.89
N ALA A 903 -18.73 38.74 -42.19
CA ALA A 903 -18.39 40.06 -42.74
C ALA A 903 -19.32 41.15 -42.21
N LEU A 904 -20.63 40.88 -42.13
CA LEU A 904 -21.62 41.82 -41.58
C LEU A 904 -21.33 42.14 -40.11
N LYS A 905 -21.07 41.11 -39.28
CA LYS A 905 -20.71 41.30 -37.86
C LYS A 905 -19.45 42.14 -37.68
N LEU A 906 -18.38 41.81 -38.41
CA LEU A 906 -17.12 42.57 -38.40
C LEU A 906 -17.33 44.03 -38.83
N GLY A 907 -18.17 44.22 -39.85
CA GLY A 907 -18.56 45.51 -40.41
C GLY A 907 -19.24 46.44 -39.41
N ILE A 908 -20.23 45.89 -38.68
CA ILE A 908 -21.06 46.64 -37.73
C ILE A 908 -20.36 46.87 -36.39
N GLU A 909 -19.52 45.93 -35.95
CA GLU A 909 -18.75 46.05 -34.72
C GLU A 909 -17.68 47.14 -34.81
N SER A 910 -17.12 47.34 -36.00
CA SER A 910 -16.12 48.37 -36.25
C SER A 910 -16.61 49.76 -35.83
N ASP A 911 -15.69 50.58 -35.33
CA ASP A 911 -15.95 51.99 -35.01
C ASP A 911 -15.78 52.90 -36.25
N ASP A 912 -15.47 52.33 -37.42
CA ASP A 912 -15.34 53.04 -38.69
C ASP A 912 -16.70 53.20 -39.39
N CYS A 913 -17.12 54.46 -39.55
CA CYS A 913 -18.36 54.84 -40.21
C CYS A 913 -18.43 54.34 -41.68
N GLU A 914 -17.30 54.27 -42.40
CA GLU A 914 -17.30 53.80 -43.79
C GLU A 914 -17.57 52.29 -43.87
N LEU A 915 -16.91 51.49 -43.02
CA LEU A 915 -17.10 50.04 -42.97
C LEU A 915 -18.52 49.69 -42.50
N GLN A 916 -19.05 50.44 -41.53
CA GLN A 916 -20.42 50.29 -41.05
C GLN A 916 -21.44 50.63 -42.14
N THR A 917 -21.19 51.67 -42.93
CA THR A 917 -22.04 52.06 -44.07
C THR A 917 -22.06 50.96 -45.13
N LEU A 918 -20.89 50.43 -45.50
CA LEU A 918 -20.77 49.33 -46.46
C LEU A 918 -21.44 48.04 -45.96
N ALA A 919 -21.33 47.72 -44.66
CA ALA A 919 -22.04 46.59 -44.07
C ALA A 919 -23.56 46.77 -44.11
N MET A 920 -24.05 48.00 -43.89
CA MET A 920 -25.47 48.34 -44.00
C MET A 920 -25.99 48.28 -45.44
N GLU A 921 -25.17 48.63 -46.43
CA GLU A 921 -25.50 48.42 -47.85
C GLU A 921 -25.66 46.93 -48.18
N GLN A 922 -24.77 46.08 -47.65
CA GLN A 922 -24.90 44.64 -47.80
C GLN A 922 -26.17 44.11 -47.14
N ILE A 923 -26.53 44.57 -45.93
CA ILE A 923 -27.80 44.22 -45.27
C ILE A 923 -29.03 44.59 -46.12
N ARG A 924 -29.03 45.78 -46.74
CA ARG A 924 -30.13 46.23 -47.61
C ARG A 924 -30.28 45.37 -48.86
N SER A 925 -29.19 44.76 -49.34
CA SER A 925 -29.20 43.89 -50.53
C SER A 925 -29.78 42.49 -50.28
N VAL A 926 -29.91 42.07 -49.02
CA VAL A 926 -30.44 40.75 -48.65
C VAL A 926 -31.98 40.77 -48.70
N ILE A 927 -32.53 39.98 -49.62
CA ILE A 927 -33.99 39.91 -49.87
C ILE A 927 -34.65 38.78 -49.08
N GLN A 928 -33.94 37.67 -48.85
CA GLN A 928 -34.40 36.53 -48.05
C GLN A 928 -33.41 36.25 -46.93
N ILE A 929 -33.94 36.01 -45.72
CA ILE A 929 -33.13 35.69 -44.54
C ILE A 929 -33.08 34.19 -44.34
N ASP A 930 -31.87 33.68 -44.18
CA ASP A 930 -31.53 32.32 -43.82
C ASP A 930 -30.42 32.30 -42.76
N ASP A 931 -30.06 31.11 -42.29
CA ASP A 931 -29.02 30.93 -41.26
C ASP A 931 -27.62 31.38 -41.73
N SER A 932 -27.43 31.65 -43.03
CA SER A 932 -26.16 32.11 -43.62
C SER A 932 -26.03 33.64 -43.68
N SER A 933 -27.15 34.35 -43.51
CA SER A 933 -27.27 35.80 -43.66
C SER A 933 -27.66 36.52 -42.36
N CYS A 934 -28.35 35.84 -41.43
CA CYS A 934 -28.76 36.43 -40.15
C CYS A 934 -28.71 35.42 -39.01
N ASP A 935 -28.21 35.86 -37.86
CA ASP A 935 -28.34 35.14 -36.59
C ASP A 935 -28.66 36.09 -35.43
N SER A 936 -28.92 35.52 -34.25
CA SER A 936 -29.27 36.30 -33.07
C SER A 936 -28.16 37.27 -32.64
N GLU A 937 -26.90 36.90 -32.86
CA GLU A 937 -25.77 37.75 -32.51
C GLU A 937 -25.73 39.02 -33.37
N LEU A 938 -25.85 38.90 -34.70
CA LEU A 938 -25.88 40.05 -35.62
C LEU A 938 -27.03 41.02 -35.28
N LEU A 939 -28.20 40.47 -34.99
CA LEU A 939 -29.38 41.24 -34.59
C LEU A 939 -29.14 42.01 -33.27
N SER A 940 -28.47 41.40 -32.29
CA SER A 940 -28.09 42.08 -31.04
C SER A 940 -27.08 43.20 -31.27
N LEU A 941 -26.13 43.03 -32.19
CA LEU A 941 -25.15 44.06 -32.54
C LEU A 941 -25.81 45.27 -33.22
N LEU A 942 -26.78 45.04 -34.10
CA LEU A 942 -27.58 46.09 -34.73
C LEU A 942 -28.39 46.89 -33.69
N LEU A 943 -28.95 46.22 -32.68
CA LEU A 943 -29.63 46.87 -31.55
C LEU A 943 -28.64 47.71 -30.72
N ASN A 944 -27.50 47.15 -30.35
CA ASN A 944 -26.49 47.82 -29.51
C ASN A 944 -25.86 49.05 -30.20
N LYS A 945 -25.65 49.01 -31.52
CA LYS A 945 -25.12 50.14 -32.30
C LYS A 945 -26.20 51.15 -32.74
N LYS A 946 -27.45 50.99 -32.28
CA LYS A 946 -28.60 51.88 -32.55
C LYS A 946 -28.94 52.03 -34.05
N LEU A 947 -28.75 50.97 -34.83
CA LEU A 947 -29.00 50.94 -36.28
C LEU A 947 -30.42 50.49 -36.67
N VAL A 948 -31.35 50.47 -35.72
CA VAL A 948 -32.71 49.92 -35.91
C VAL A 948 -33.50 50.72 -36.96
N VAL A 949 -33.33 52.04 -36.99
CA VAL A 949 -34.00 52.92 -37.95
C VAL A 949 -33.56 52.60 -39.38
N ASP A 950 -32.28 52.32 -39.59
CA ASP A 950 -31.73 52.00 -40.91
C ASP A 950 -32.16 50.63 -41.43
N CYS A 951 -32.62 49.75 -40.54
CA CYS A 951 -33.13 48.42 -40.86
C CYS A 951 -34.63 48.38 -41.16
N LEU A 952 -35.40 49.47 -40.97
CA LEU A 952 -36.87 49.46 -41.12
C LEU A 952 -37.37 48.96 -42.49
N SER A 953 -36.59 49.25 -43.54
CA SER A 953 -36.91 48.88 -44.92
C SER A 953 -36.29 47.55 -45.36
N THR A 954 -35.59 46.84 -44.47
CA THR A 954 -34.87 45.59 -44.79
C THR A 954 -35.62 44.37 -44.27
N ALA A 955 -35.29 43.20 -44.81
CA ALA A 955 -35.87 41.93 -44.35
C ALA A 955 -35.54 41.62 -42.87
N PHE A 956 -34.56 42.30 -42.28
CA PHE A 956 -34.08 42.06 -40.90
C PHE A 956 -35.01 42.67 -39.84
N TYR A 957 -35.82 43.67 -40.17
CA TYR A 957 -36.65 44.38 -39.19
C TYR A 957 -37.61 43.47 -38.38
N PRO A 958 -38.39 42.55 -39.00
CA PRO A 958 -39.24 41.64 -38.23
C PRO A 958 -38.47 40.72 -37.27
N HIS A 959 -37.26 40.29 -37.68
CA HIS A 959 -36.40 39.43 -36.89
C HIS A 959 -35.76 40.18 -35.71
N LEU A 960 -35.35 41.44 -35.92
CA LEU A 960 -34.89 42.36 -34.86
C LEU A 960 -35.96 42.56 -33.79
N MET A 961 -37.20 42.83 -34.20
CA MET A 961 -38.31 43.04 -33.26
C MET A 961 -38.65 41.76 -32.48
N LYS A 962 -38.63 40.61 -33.14
CA LYS A 962 -38.86 39.31 -32.48
C LYS A 962 -37.78 39.00 -31.44
N GLN A 963 -36.52 39.29 -31.73
CA GLN A 963 -35.44 39.07 -30.78
C GLN A 963 -35.46 40.05 -29.61
N LEU A 964 -35.73 41.33 -29.88
CA LEU A 964 -35.85 42.37 -28.85
C LEU A 964 -36.97 42.04 -27.84
N LEU A 965 -38.05 41.38 -28.29
CA LEU A 965 -39.15 40.93 -27.43
C LEU A 965 -38.87 39.60 -26.71
N ALA A 966 -37.85 38.83 -27.12
CA ALA A 966 -37.54 37.51 -26.56
C ALA A 966 -36.43 37.52 -25.50
N GLY A 967 -35.55 38.53 -25.47
CA GLY A 967 -34.47 38.65 -24.49
C GLY A 967 -34.84 39.57 -23.33
N GLU A 968 -35.39 39.02 -22.24
CA GLU A 968 -35.84 39.85 -21.09
C GLU A 968 -34.75 40.16 -20.05
N GLU A 969 -33.57 39.52 -20.05
CA GLU A 969 -32.71 39.60 -18.85
C GLU A 969 -31.27 40.12 -18.99
N GLU A 970 -30.66 40.27 -20.18
CA GLU A 970 -29.21 40.66 -20.24
C GLU A 970 -28.81 41.66 -21.38
N GLY A 971 -29.73 42.40 -21.98
CA GLY A 971 -29.43 43.36 -23.07
C GLY A 971 -29.18 44.81 -22.60
N ILE A 972 -28.15 45.47 -23.17
CA ILE A 972 -27.75 46.87 -22.87
C ILE A 972 -28.79 47.93 -23.34
N CYS A 973 -29.74 47.58 -24.22
CA CYS A 973 -30.72 48.53 -24.77
C CYS A 973 -32.16 48.11 -24.46
N THR A 974 -32.95 48.98 -23.84
CA THR A 974 -34.33 48.65 -23.43
C THR A 974 -35.33 48.83 -24.57
N VAL A 975 -36.44 48.08 -24.55
CA VAL A 975 -37.53 48.22 -25.54
C VAL A 975 -38.06 49.66 -25.60
N GLN A 976 -38.07 50.34 -24.45
CA GLN A 976 -38.47 51.74 -24.34
C GLN A 976 -37.50 52.67 -25.08
N GLU A 977 -36.18 52.46 -24.94
CA GLU A 977 -35.16 53.24 -25.67
C GLU A 977 -35.26 53.07 -27.19
N ILE A 978 -35.52 51.85 -27.68
CA ILE A 978 -35.69 51.61 -29.12
C ILE A 978 -36.99 52.23 -29.63
N ALA A 979 -38.07 52.17 -28.85
CA ALA A 979 -39.33 52.84 -29.19
C ALA A 979 -39.17 54.38 -29.24
N GLU A 980 -38.37 54.96 -28.35
CA GLU A 980 -38.00 56.39 -28.42
C GLU A 980 -37.19 56.72 -29.67
N GLN A 981 -36.22 55.88 -30.04
CA GLN A 981 -35.41 56.08 -31.24
C GLN A 981 -36.29 56.08 -32.50
N LEU A 982 -37.22 55.13 -32.60
CA LEU A 982 -38.19 55.07 -33.70
C LEU A 982 -39.11 56.30 -33.72
N ASN A 983 -39.59 56.75 -32.55
CA ASN A 983 -40.42 57.96 -32.43
C ASN A 983 -39.66 59.22 -32.86
N LYS A 984 -38.40 59.37 -32.43
CA LYS A 984 -37.51 60.50 -32.82
C LYS A 984 -37.16 60.48 -34.32
N ALA A 985 -37.08 59.31 -34.92
CA ALA A 985 -36.89 59.14 -36.37
C ALA A 985 -38.17 59.31 -37.20
N GLY A 986 -39.32 59.65 -36.59
CA GLY A 986 -40.60 59.85 -37.26
C GLY A 986 -41.42 58.57 -37.49
N CYS A 987 -40.91 57.41 -37.08
CA CYS A 987 -41.55 56.08 -37.17
C CYS A 987 -42.37 55.80 -35.89
N THR A 988 -43.33 56.69 -35.64
CA THR A 988 -44.10 56.76 -34.38
C THR A 988 -45.05 55.58 -34.17
N VAL A 989 -45.53 54.98 -35.27
CA VAL A 989 -46.45 53.84 -35.27
C VAL A 989 -45.70 52.57 -34.93
N GLU A 990 -44.51 52.40 -35.51
CA GLU A 990 -43.61 51.28 -35.32
C GLU A 990 -43.13 51.21 -33.86
N GLY A 991 -42.73 52.35 -33.28
CA GLY A 991 -42.38 52.45 -31.85
C GLY A 991 -43.57 52.13 -30.93
N GLY A 992 -44.77 52.62 -31.26
CA GLY A 992 -46.00 52.30 -30.51
C GLY A 992 -46.40 50.83 -30.60
N SER A 993 -46.25 50.22 -31.78
CA SER A 993 -46.52 48.81 -32.02
C SER A 993 -45.56 47.91 -31.24
N LEU A 994 -44.28 48.29 -31.16
CA LEU A 994 -43.28 47.59 -30.35
C LEU A 994 -43.64 47.61 -28.85
N LEU A 995 -44.03 48.77 -28.32
CA LEU A 995 -44.42 48.92 -26.91
C LEU A 995 -45.67 48.11 -26.55
N MET A 996 -46.65 48.05 -27.45
CA MET A 996 -47.83 47.21 -27.25
C MET A 996 -47.47 45.73 -27.20
N SER A 997 -46.60 45.27 -28.11
CA SER A 997 -46.12 43.88 -28.14
C SER A 997 -45.32 43.51 -26.88
N TYR A 998 -44.47 44.42 -26.39
CA TYR A 998 -43.68 44.20 -25.17
C TYR A 998 -44.54 44.05 -23.91
N LYS A 999 -45.62 44.82 -23.78
CA LYS A 999 -46.54 44.68 -22.64
C LYS A 999 -47.55 43.54 -22.80
N GLY A 1000 -47.33 42.62 -23.75
CA GLY A 1000 -48.21 41.46 -23.98
C GLY A 1000 -49.61 41.83 -24.47
N THR A 1001 -49.77 42.97 -25.16
CA THR A 1001 -51.08 43.39 -25.69
C THR A 1001 -51.53 42.40 -26.75
N HIS A 1002 -52.74 41.85 -26.59
CA HIS A 1002 -53.28 40.85 -27.53
C HIS A 1002 -53.32 41.42 -28.96
N PRO A 1003 -52.90 40.67 -30.01
CA PRO A 1003 -52.79 41.18 -31.39
C PRO A 1003 -54.06 41.85 -31.94
N SER A 1004 -55.25 41.41 -31.50
CA SER A 1004 -56.53 42.01 -31.90
C SER A 1004 -56.76 43.44 -31.36
N LEU A 1005 -55.99 43.86 -30.36
CA LEU A 1005 -56.04 45.20 -29.75
C LEU A 1005 -54.91 46.11 -30.27
N SER A 1006 -53.91 45.56 -30.95
CA SER A 1006 -52.75 46.26 -31.53
C SER A 1006 -53.09 46.93 -32.87
N THR A 1007 -54.04 47.87 -32.86
CA THR A 1007 -54.44 48.64 -34.07
C THR A 1007 -53.50 49.83 -34.32
N PHE A 1008 -53.46 50.33 -35.55
CA PHE A 1008 -52.68 51.52 -35.93
C PHE A 1008 -52.96 52.74 -35.02
N SER A 1009 -54.24 53.00 -34.73
CA SER A 1009 -54.66 54.08 -33.83
C SER A 1009 -54.26 53.83 -32.38
N ALA A 1010 -54.30 52.57 -31.93
CA ALA A 1010 -53.84 52.19 -30.60
C ALA A 1010 -52.31 52.36 -30.46
N ALA A 1011 -51.53 51.97 -31.47
CA ALA A 1011 -50.08 52.18 -31.51
C ALA A 1011 -49.72 53.65 -31.31
N LEU A 1012 -50.30 54.55 -32.12
CA LEU A 1012 -50.05 56.01 -32.03
C LEU A 1012 -50.42 56.61 -30.67
N ASN A 1013 -51.53 56.16 -30.08
CA ASN A 1013 -51.97 56.64 -28.77
C ASN A 1013 -51.08 56.11 -27.65
N VAL A 1014 -50.58 54.88 -27.78
CA VAL A 1014 -49.63 54.26 -26.85
C VAL A 1014 -48.30 54.99 -26.87
N THR A 1015 -47.76 55.33 -28.05
CA THR A 1015 -46.50 56.09 -28.17
C THR A 1015 -46.60 57.45 -27.46
N LYS A 1016 -47.72 58.17 -27.60
CA LYS A 1016 -47.95 59.47 -26.92
C LYS A 1016 -48.14 59.38 -25.41
N LYS A 1017 -48.50 58.20 -24.90
CA LYS A 1017 -48.86 57.99 -23.50
C LYS A 1017 -47.71 57.36 -22.70
N TRP A 1018 -46.88 56.56 -23.35
CA TRP A 1018 -45.85 55.73 -22.70
C TRP A 1018 -44.42 56.14 -23.04
N LEU A 1019 -44.21 56.97 -24.07
CA LEU A 1019 -42.98 57.74 -24.32
C LEU A 1019 -43.31 59.23 -24.18
#